data_AF-A0A353PS81-F1
#
_entry.id   AF-A0A353PS81-F1
#
_cell.length_a   1.000
_cell.length_b   1.000
_cell.length_c   1.000
_cell.angle_alpha   90.00
_cell.angle_beta   90.00
_cell.angle_gamma   90.00
#
_symmetry.space_group_name_H-M   'P 1'
#
loop_
_entity.id
_entity.type
_entity.pdbx_description
1 polymer ?
#
loop_
_entity_poly.entity_id
_entity_poly.type
_entity_poly.pdbx_seq_one_letter_code
_entity_poly.pdbx_strand_id
1 'polypeptide(L)'
;MELWSTIMSLNLIDRRVVLGFLALIVLALAIFIPVRCSQVQKQALVNEREKERENTLVLVKKYVEKGEYERAMNLLDDLLIKNPHDEEALLFIDEIVQLKSGASLEDFPRYAQSIDLDTSELERAISKMEEALRQQQAQQESVAKRQEDLAKMQAEELAEERKRKEQQELEAQKQKAYEEALAKENKELQAQIEKVNDEIALGKAKIGSGKTDEGLVHFNRVESLLPKNQDAFNAKKFSEIANVLYDSSLTQMDVKKKDALQKESQKFAEKALRFDKNDALAHYLLGKMLSDAKQFDKALEELTLAVQKEPSNYLYFYDLGKVQYSLRQYSEARSSFETSTKLQPSFEQGFFNLATTYKTLGRSEEALQAYRRAVTISPNYDRAHLEIARLLALKNDTRGAETSYKKVLEIDSSNASALRELGSLYAQMGKNAEAETSFRKALSFNANDAVTSYNLSTVLYNQAKYDDAGKFAGFAADAQASNASFQYNLGLISEAKGDVDTALVYYSKTLKIDPKHSRANINLGKIFLESGDIESALLCLKTATQTDPKSFEAVNNLASAYLAKKDYAEAIQNFQKAVKLEPENAMVKMNLARAFASAEDFENAKALFLEILQKDNQNWDAYIEIAKVCIALKDASAAEGFLLTLQSKNASYKKDEVSALLASIR
;
A
#
# COMPACT_ATOMS: atom_id res chain seq x y z
N MET A 1 -36.86 -29.76 15.40
CA MET A 1 -36.70 -29.05 14.12
C MET A 1 -37.68 -27.90 13.97
N GLU A 2 -38.97 -28.07 14.31
CA GLU A 2 -39.96 -26.98 14.24
C GLU A 2 -39.63 -25.75 15.11
N LEU A 3 -39.17 -25.97 16.35
CA LEU A 3 -38.70 -24.88 17.24
C LEU A 3 -37.58 -24.02 16.66
N TRP A 4 -36.74 -24.59 15.80
CA TRP A 4 -35.58 -23.90 15.22
C TRP A 4 -35.99 -22.97 14.07
N SER A 5 -37.05 -23.32 13.33
CA SER A 5 -37.58 -22.45 12.27
C SER A 5 -38.31 -21.24 12.86
N THR A 6 -39.01 -21.41 13.99
CA THR A 6 -39.71 -20.33 14.69
C THR A 6 -38.73 -19.33 15.34
N ILE A 7 -37.57 -19.80 15.80
CA ILE A 7 -36.51 -18.93 16.36
C ILE A 7 -35.79 -18.14 15.25
N MET A 8 -35.72 -18.68 14.04
CA MET A 8 -35.12 -18.02 12.86
C MET A 8 -35.97 -16.86 12.32
N SER A 9 -37.29 -16.86 12.56
CA SER A 9 -38.21 -15.81 12.10
C SER A 9 -38.35 -14.63 13.07
N LEU A 10 -37.68 -14.65 14.22
CA LEU A 10 -37.67 -13.56 15.19
C LEU A 10 -36.59 -12.51 14.87
N ASN A 11 -36.85 -11.25 15.18
CA ASN A 11 -35.87 -10.17 15.06
C ASN A 11 -34.66 -10.42 15.99
N LEU A 12 -33.52 -9.81 15.64
CA LEU A 12 -32.20 -10.08 16.24
C LEU A 12 -32.13 -9.93 17.78
N ILE A 13 -32.96 -9.07 18.37
CA ILE A 13 -33.01 -8.84 19.82
C ILE A 13 -33.76 -10.00 20.51
N ASP A 14 -34.97 -10.34 20.06
CA ASP A 14 -35.77 -11.43 20.62
C ASP A 14 -35.08 -12.78 20.45
N ARG A 15 -34.37 -12.96 19.34
CA ARG A 15 -33.61 -14.16 19.06
C ARG A 15 -32.47 -14.40 20.06
N ARG A 16 -31.81 -13.33 20.53
CA ARG A 16 -30.77 -13.41 21.57
C ARG A 16 -31.36 -13.72 22.94
N VAL A 17 -32.54 -13.18 23.25
CA VAL A 17 -33.24 -13.45 24.52
C VAL A 17 -33.70 -14.91 24.59
N VAL A 18 -34.29 -15.44 23.52
CA VAL A 18 -34.75 -16.83 23.45
C VAL A 18 -33.58 -17.82 23.47
N LEU A 19 -32.48 -17.52 22.77
CA LEU A 19 -31.25 -18.33 22.84
C LEU A 19 -30.58 -18.27 24.23
N GLY A 20 -30.64 -17.12 24.90
CA GLY A 20 -30.17 -16.96 26.28
C GLY A 20 -30.99 -17.77 27.29
N PHE A 21 -32.32 -17.81 27.14
CA PHE A 21 -33.20 -18.63 27.97
C PHE A 21 -32.98 -20.14 27.73
N LEU A 22 -32.80 -20.56 26.49
CA LEU A 22 -32.46 -21.95 26.15
C LEU A 22 -31.10 -22.36 26.72
N ALA A 23 -30.10 -21.47 26.67
CA ALA A 23 -28.79 -21.71 27.28
C ALA A 23 -28.89 -21.86 28.81
N LEU A 24 -29.72 -21.06 29.48
CA LEU A 24 -29.99 -21.18 30.91
C LEU A 24 -30.72 -22.47 31.29
N ILE A 25 -31.66 -22.96 30.46
CA ILE A 25 -32.34 -24.24 30.67
C ILE A 25 -31.37 -25.42 30.48
N VAL A 26 -30.49 -25.35 29.49
CA VAL A 26 -29.44 -26.36 29.28
C VAL A 26 -28.43 -26.34 30.43
N LEU A 27 -28.06 -25.17 30.95
CA LEU A 27 -27.21 -25.05 32.14
C LEU A 27 -27.91 -25.60 33.39
N ALA A 28 -29.20 -25.33 33.57
CA ALA A 28 -29.99 -25.84 34.68
C ALA A 28 -30.12 -27.37 34.64
N LEU A 29 -30.33 -27.97 33.46
CA LEU A 29 -30.35 -29.42 33.28
C LEU A 29 -28.97 -30.07 33.46
N ALA A 30 -27.89 -29.40 33.02
CA ALA A 30 -26.51 -29.85 33.22
C ALA A 30 -26.06 -29.80 34.69
N ILE A 31 -26.69 -28.95 35.53
CA ILE A 31 -26.41 -28.85 36.97
C ILE A 31 -27.34 -29.74 37.80
N PHE A 32 -28.60 -29.97 37.39
CA PHE A 32 -29.56 -30.78 38.15
C PHE A 32 -29.41 -32.29 37.94
N ILE A 33 -28.99 -32.75 36.77
CA ILE A 33 -28.86 -34.18 36.45
C ILE A 33 -27.70 -34.87 37.23
N PRO A 34 -26.52 -34.25 37.45
CA PRO A 34 -25.45 -34.86 38.25
C PRO A 34 -25.74 -34.85 39.76
N VAL A 35 -26.46 -33.84 40.27
CA VAL A 35 -26.74 -33.68 41.71
C VAL A 35 -27.80 -34.68 42.19
N ARG A 36 -28.81 -35.00 41.37
CA ARG A 36 -29.84 -35.98 41.71
C ARG A 36 -29.36 -37.43 41.58
N CYS A 37 -28.40 -37.69 40.68
CA CYS A 37 -27.81 -39.03 40.51
C CYS A 37 -26.87 -39.38 41.69
N SER A 38 -26.13 -38.40 42.23
CA SER A 38 -25.23 -38.57 43.38
C SER A 38 -25.94 -38.92 44.70
N GLN A 39 -27.15 -38.40 44.94
CA GLN A 39 -27.89 -38.67 46.18
C GLN A 39 -28.62 -40.01 46.14
N VAL A 40 -29.19 -40.40 45.00
CA VAL A 40 -29.89 -41.69 44.83
C VAL A 40 -28.90 -42.88 44.91
N GLN A 41 -27.67 -42.72 44.39
CA GLN A 41 -26.64 -43.77 44.46
C GLN A 41 -26.05 -43.96 45.87
N LYS A 42 -25.94 -42.89 46.67
CA LYS A 42 -25.51 -43.00 48.08
C LYS A 42 -26.56 -43.65 48.97
N GLN A 43 -27.84 -43.39 48.72
CA GLN A 43 -28.94 -43.95 49.51
C GLN A 43 -29.23 -45.42 49.16
N ALA A 44 -29.00 -45.84 47.91
CA ALA A 44 -29.07 -47.25 47.50
C ALA A 44 -27.94 -48.11 48.11
N LEU A 45 -26.70 -47.59 48.18
CA LEU A 45 -25.55 -48.30 48.76
C LEU A 45 -25.61 -48.45 50.30
N VAL A 46 -26.24 -47.50 51.00
CA VAL A 46 -26.46 -47.59 52.45
C VAL A 46 -27.54 -48.64 52.77
N ASN A 47 -28.66 -48.63 52.04
CA ASN A 47 -29.73 -49.62 52.21
C ASN A 47 -29.29 -51.06 51.88
N GLU A 48 -28.35 -51.25 50.96
CA GLU A 48 -27.84 -52.59 50.61
C GLU A 48 -26.90 -53.16 51.69
N ARG A 49 -26.05 -52.31 52.28
CA ARG A 49 -25.15 -52.70 53.40
C ARG A 49 -25.89 -53.00 54.69
N GLU A 50 -26.93 -52.23 55.03
CA GLU A 50 -27.75 -52.51 56.22
C GLU A 50 -28.52 -53.84 56.06
N LYS A 51 -29.03 -54.12 54.87
CA LYS A 51 -29.72 -55.38 54.57
C LYS A 51 -28.79 -56.60 54.60
N GLU A 52 -27.54 -56.44 54.15
CA GLU A 52 -26.50 -57.48 54.24
C GLU A 52 -26.12 -57.77 55.70
N ARG A 53 -26.00 -56.73 56.54
CA ARG A 53 -25.79 -56.86 57.99
C ARG A 53 -26.92 -57.64 58.66
N GLU A 54 -28.18 -57.23 58.46
CA GLU A 54 -29.34 -57.89 59.08
C GLU A 54 -29.46 -59.36 58.66
N ASN A 55 -29.27 -59.67 57.37
CA ASN A 55 -29.29 -61.04 56.89
C ASN A 55 -28.20 -61.90 57.53
N THR A 56 -27.00 -61.33 57.73
CA THR A 56 -25.88 -62.02 58.39
C THR A 56 -26.20 -62.32 59.85
N LEU A 57 -26.79 -61.37 60.60
CA LEU A 57 -27.18 -61.58 62.00
C LEU A 57 -28.31 -62.63 62.15
N VAL A 58 -29.28 -62.66 61.23
CA VAL A 58 -30.30 -63.73 61.21
C VAL A 58 -29.67 -65.10 60.98
N LEU A 59 -28.66 -65.17 60.10
CA LEU A 59 -27.95 -66.42 59.82
C LEU A 59 -27.09 -66.86 61.02
N VAL A 60 -26.41 -65.93 61.69
CA VAL A 60 -25.70 -66.16 62.96
C VAL A 60 -26.65 -66.77 63.98
N LYS A 61 -27.80 -66.15 64.24
CA LYS A 61 -28.78 -66.67 65.20
C LYS A 61 -29.22 -68.09 64.86
N LYS A 62 -29.46 -68.39 63.59
CA LYS A 62 -29.82 -69.73 63.11
C LYS A 62 -28.70 -70.76 63.29
N TYR A 63 -27.43 -70.36 63.18
CA TYR A 63 -26.29 -71.23 63.46
C TYR A 63 -26.11 -71.45 64.97
N VAL A 64 -26.31 -70.42 65.79
CA VAL A 64 -26.30 -70.54 67.26
C VAL A 64 -27.40 -71.49 67.73
N GLU A 65 -28.63 -71.37 67.23
CA GLU A 65 -29.74 -72.29 67.53
C GLU A 65 -29.44 -73.75 67.13
N LYS A 66 -28.57 -73.97 66.14
CA LYS A 66 -28.13 -75.29 65.68
C LYS A 66 -26.86 -75.80 66.38
N GLY A 67 -26.27 -75.01 67.28
CA GLY A 67 -24.99 -75.34 67.94
C GLY A 67 -23.76 -75.24 67.03
N GLU A 68 -23.88 -74.63 65.84
CA GLU A 68 -22.78 -74.45 64.88
C GLU A 68 -21.95 -73.19 65.22
N TYR A 69 -21.38 -73.14 66.43
CA TYR A 69 -20.78 -71.92 67.00
C TYR A 69 -19.59 -71.34 66.22
N GLU A 70 -18.73 -72.16 65.62
CA GLU A 70 -17.60 -71.65 64.82
C GLU A 70 -18.04 -70.94 63.55
N ARG A 71 -19.11 -71.41 62.89
CA ARG A 71 -19.67 -70.75 61.70
C ARG A 71 -20.33 -69.43 62.07
N ALA A 72 -21.00 -69.39 63.22
CA ALA A 72 -21.55 -68.16 63.78
C ALA A 72 -20.43 -67.14 64.10
N MET A 73 -19.35 -67.56 64.77
CA MET A 73 -18.21 -66.68 65.11
C MET A 73 -17.53 -66.11 63.86
N ASN A 74 -17.30 -66.91 62.82
CA ASN A 74 -16.68 -66.40 61.58
C ASN A 74 -17.52 -65.32 60.87
N LEU A 75 -18.85 -65.44 60.92
CA LEU A 75 -19.75 -64.42 60.36
C LEU A 75 -19.78 -63.16 61.22
N LEU A 76 -19.69 -63.31 62.54
CA LEU A 76 -19.58 -62.19 63.48
C LEU A 76 -18.24 -61.43 63.32
N ASP A 77 -17.14 -62.14 63.10
CA ASP A 77 -15.83 -61.54 62.81
C ASP A 77 -15.86 -60.69 61.53
N ASP A 78 -16.49 -61.17 60.45
CA ASP A 78 -16.64 -60.38 59.21
C ASP A 78 -17.48 -59.11 59.43
N LEU A 79 -18.51 -59.16 60.28
CA LEU A 79 -19.26 -57.98 60.68
C LEU A 79 -18.43 -56.99 61.50
N LEU A 80 -17.64 -57.48 62.46
CA LEU A 80 -16.81 -56.62 63.33
C LEU A 80 -15.59 -56.03 62.61
N ILE A 81 -15.06 -56.69 61.58
CA ILE A 81 -14.05 -56.10 60.70
C ILE A 81 -14.62 -54.88 59.96
N LYS A 82 -15.88 -54.97 59.52
CA LYS A 82 -16.57 -53.88 58.81
C LYS A 82 -17.06 -52.77 59.76
N ASN A 83 -17.52 -53.12 60.95
CA ASN A 83 -17.90 -52.19 62.02
C ASN A 83 -17.50 -52.75 63.40
N PRO A 84 -16.36 -52.32 63.97
CA PRO A 84 -15.84 -52.86 65.22
C PRO A 84 -16.72 -52.61 66.46
N HIS A 85 -17.72 -51.73 66.34
CA HIS A 85 -18.60 -51.30 67.44
C HIS A 85 -20.04 -51.81 67.24
N ASP A 86 -20.23 -52.89 66.48
CA ASP A 86 -21.54 -53.48 66.27
C ASP A 86 -22.03 -54.18 67.55
N GLU A 87 -22.89 -53.49 68.31
CA GLU A 87 -23.34 -53.94 69.63
C GLU A 87 -24.06 -55.29 69.60
N GLU A 88 -24.85 -55.57 68.55
CA GLU A 88 -25.56 -56.86 68.42
C GLU A 88 -24.60 -58.01 68.08
N ALA A 89 -23.59 -57.76 67.23
CA ALA A 89 -22.58 -58.76 66.93
C ALA A 89 -21.74 -59.12 68.16
N LEU A 90 -21.36 -58.10 68.96
CA LEU A 90 -20.63 -58.30 70.23
C LEU A 90 -21.48 -59.07 71.26
N LEU A 91 -22.78 -58.78 71.35
CA LEU A 91 -23.71 -59.52 72.22
C LEU A 91 -23.82 -61.01 71.83
N PHE A 92 -23.90 -61.33 70.53
CA PHE A 92 -23.91 -62.72 70.07
C PHE A 92 -22.58 -63.44 70.35
N ILE A 93 -21.43 -62.74 70.31
CA ILE A 93 -20.15 -63.33 70.73
C ILE A 93 -20.19 -63.69 72.21
N ASP A 94 -20.65 -62.78 73.07
CA ASP A 94 -20.78 -63.04 74.51
C ASP A 94 -21.74 -64.22 74.78
N GLU A 95 -22.87 -64.27 74.06
CA GLU A 95 -23.84 -65.38 74.15
C GLU A 95 -23.23 -66.73 73.72
N ILE A 96 -22.48 -66.76 72.61
CA ILE A 96 -21.80 -67.98 72.12
C ILE A 96 -20.70 -68.41 73.09
N VAL A 97 -19.92 -67.47 73.64
CA VAL A 97 -18.88 -67.74 74.63
C VAL A 97 -19.50 -68.33 75.91
N GLN A 98 -20.64 -67.79 76.37
CA GLN A 98 -21.38 -68.35 77.51
C GLN A 98 -21.91 -69.75 77.21
N LEU A 99 -22.53 -69.98 76.05
CA LEU A 99 -23.04 -71.29 75.62
C LEU A 99 -21.94 -72.34 75.41
N LYS A 100 -20.73 -71.93 74.99
CA LYS A 100 -19.54 -72.80 74.91
C LYS A 100 -18.90 -73.07 76.28
N SER A 101 -19.04 -72.17 77.25
CA SER A 101 -18.39 -72.29 78.56
C SER A 101 -19.12 -73.17 79.57
N GLY A 102 -20.32 -73.67 79.24
CA GLY A 102 -20.94 -74.83 79.91
C GLY A 102 -21.06 -74.75 81.44
N ALA A 103 -21.38 -73.58 82.00
CA ALA A 103 -21.46 -73.37 83.44
C ALA A 103 -22.88 -72.97 83.90
N SER A 104 -23.59 -73.94 84.50
CA SER A 104 -24.69 -73.73 85.44
C SER A 104 -24.40 -74.53 86.73
N LEU A 105 -24.74 -73.93 87.87
CA LEU A 105 -24.53 -74.42 89.24
C LEU A 105 -25.25 -75.75 89.56
N GLU A 106 -24.80 -76.37 90.67
CA GLU A 106 -25.25 -77.61 91.37
C GLU A 106 -24.55 -78.89 90.85
N ASP A 107 -23.95 -79.81 91.62
CA ASP A 107 -23.92 -80.11 93.06
C ASP A 107 -22.65 -80.93 93.40
N PHE A 108 -22.14 -80.81 94.63
CA PHE A 108 -21.05 -81.64 95.18
C PHE A 108 -21.59 -82.88 95.93
N PRO A 109 -20.94 -84.06 95.82
CA PRO A 109 -21.00 -85.07 96.86
C PRO A 109 -19.65 -85.34 97.51
N ARG A 110 -19.72 -85.39 98.85
CA ARG A 110 -18.69 -85.81 99.81
C ARG A 110 -18.22 -87.24 99.56
N TYR A 111 -16.97 -87.54 99.88
CA TYR A 111 -16.64 -88.69 100.74
C TYR A 111 -15.30 -88.43 101.43
N ALA A 112 -15.31 -88.54 102.76
CA ALA A 112 -14.12 -88.57 103.60
C ALA A 112 -13.91 -90.01 104.07
N GLN A 113 -12.67 -90.50 104.08
CA GLN A 113 -12.26 -91.55 105.01
C GLN A 113 -10.76 -91.50 105.33
N SER A 114 -10.52 -91.05 106.56
CA SER A 114 -9.49 -91.40 107.57
C SER A 114 -8.03 -91.74 107.21
N ILE A 115 -7.17 -90.81 107.65
CA ILE A 115 -6.03 -90.90 108.59
C ILE A 115 -4.59 -91.19 108.07
N ASP A 116 -3.78 -90.15 108.32
CA ASP A 116 -2.34 -89.98 108.63
C ASP A 116 -1.22 -89.82 107.57
N LEU A 117 -0.36 -88.84 107.88
CA LEU A 117 0.56 -88.03 107.07
C LEU A 117 2.01 -88.57 106.96
N ASP A 118 2.70 -88.17 105.87
CA ASP A 118 4.16 -87.93 105.83
C ASP A 118 4.48 -86.72 104.88
N THR A 119 5.37 -85.81 105.27
CA THR A 119 5.48 -84.40 104.77
C THR A 119 6.70 -84.08 103.89
N SER A 120 7.35 -85.07 103.27
CA SER A 120 8.59 -84.85 102.49
C SER A 120 8.39 -84.36 101.03
N GLU A 121 7.17 -84.41 100.49
CA GLU A 121 6.88 -83.91 99.13
C GLU A 121 6.66 -82.39 99.07
N LEU A 122 6.34 -81.75 100.20
CA LEU A 122 5.99 -80.33 100.26
C LEU A 122 7.19 -79.40 99.98
N GLU A 123 8.38 -79.74 100.46
CA GLU A 123 9.58 -78.88 100.33
C GLU A 123 10.13 -78.86 98.89
N ARG A 124 10.04 -79.97 98.15
CA ARG A 124 10.42 -80.00 96.72
C ARG A 124 9.44 -79.23 95.84
N ALA A 125 8.18 -79.16 96.23
CA ALA A 125 7.18 -78.35 95.53
C ALA A 125 7.48 -76.85 95.69
N ILE A 126 7.91 -76.41 96.88
CA ILE A 126 8.21 -75.00 97.18
C ILE A 126 9.43 -74.49 96.38
N SER A 127 10.54 -75.23 96.35
CA SER A 127 11.75 -74.76 95.65
C SER A 127 11.57 -74.65 94.12
N LYS A 128 10.84 -75.59 93.50
CA LYS A 128 10.47 -75.48 92.07
C LYS A 128 9.54 -74.32 91.79
N MET A 129 8.67 -73.98 92.75
CA MET A 129 7.75 -72.85 92.65
C MET A 129 8.52 -71.51 92.73
N GLU A 130 9.54 -71.41 93.58
CA GLU A 130 10.40 -70.21 93.66
C GLU A 130 11.25 -69.98 92.40
N GLU A 131 11.78 -71.04 91.82
CA GLU A 131 12.57 -70.95 90.58
C GLU A 131 11.70 -70.60 89.37
N ALA A 132 10.50 -71.19 89.30
CA ALA A 132 9.47 -70.82 88.32
C ALA A 132 9.02 -69.36 88.50
N LEU A 133 8.89 -68.87 89.74
CA LEU A 133 8.52 -67.49 90.04
C LEU A 133 9.61 -66.50 89.59
N ARG A 134 10.89 -66.81 89.80
CA ARG A 134 12.01 -65.98 89.30
C ARG A 134 12.08 -65.95 87.78
N GLN A 135 11.87 -67.09 87.11
CA GLN A 135 11.81 -67.15 85.65
C GLN A 135 10.60 -66.36 85.12
N GLN A 136 9.45 -66.47 85.78
CA GLN A 136 8.26 -65.69 85.44
C GLN A 136 8.49 -64.18 85.63
N GLN A 137 9.17 -63.77 86.69
CA GLN A 137 9.54 -62.36 86.92
C GLN A 137 10.53 -61.83 85.88
N ALA A 138 11.60 -62.58 85.57
CA ALA A 138 12.56 -62.19 84.54
C ALA A 138 11.93 -62.13 83.13
N GLN A 139 10.98 -63.03 82.86
CA GLN A 139 10.22 -63.05 81.61
C GLN A 139 9.22 -61.89 81.54
N GLN A 140 8.58 -61.53 82.66
CA GLN A 140 7.75 -60.33 82.78
C GLN A 140 8.57 -59.04 82.59
N GLU A 141 9.76 -58.94 83.16
CA GLU A 141 10.66 -57.78 82.96
C GLU A 141 11.15 -57.67 81.51
N SER A 142 11.50 -58.79 80.87
CA SER A 142 11.86 -58.83 79.44
C SER A 142 10.68 -58.41 78.54
N VAL A 143 9.46 -58.86 78.85
CA VAL A 143 8.25 -58.47 78.12
C VAL A 143 7.94 -56.98 78.35
N ALA A 144 8.06 -56.49 79.58
CA ALA A 144 7.87 -55.09 79.92
C ALA A 144 8.87 -54.19 79.17
N LYS A 145 10.14 -54.59 79.11
CA LYS A 145 11.17 -53.85 78.36
C LYS A 145 10.92 -53.83 76.85
N ARG A 146 10.49 -54.96 76.26
CA ARG A 146 10.09 -55.00 74.83
C ARG A 146 8.85 -54.15 74.56
N GLN A 147 7.89 -54.12 75.48
CA GLN A 147 6.73 -53.24 75.39
C GLN A 147 7.12 -51.77 75.48
N GLU A 148 8.08 -51.43 76.35
CA GLU A 148 8.63 -50.07 76.45
C GLU A 148 9.37 -49.65 75.17
N ASP A 149 10.23 -50.52 74.63
CA ASP A 149 10.95 -50.26 73.37
C ASP A 149 9.96 -50.11 72.17
N LEU A 150 8.92 -50.95 72.11
CA LEU A 150 7.87 -50.86 71.09
C LEU A 150 7.06 -49.56 71.25
N ALA A 151 6.70 -49.20 72.47
CA ALA A 151 6.00 -47.93 72.76
C ALA A 151 6.86 -46.73 72.39
N LYS A 152 8.18 -46.81 72.58
CA LYS A 152 9.12 -45.75 72.19
C LYS A 152 9.24 -45.62 70.68
N MET A 153 9.36 -46.72 69.93
CA MET A 153 9.35 -46.70 68.45
C MET A 153 8.03 -46.15 67.90
N GLN A 154 6.89 -46.58 68.45
CA GLN A 154 5.57 -46.04 68.07
C GLN A 154 5.47 -44.55 68.37
N ALA A 155 5.99 -44.09 69.52
CA ALA A 155 6.04 -42.68 69.85
C ALA A 155 6.94 -41.87 68.91
N GLU A 156 8.08 -42.42 68.49
CA GLU A 156 8.98 -41.80 67.51
C GLU A 156 8.35 -41.74 66.11
N GLU A 157 7.70 -42.79 65.64
CA GLU A 157 6.98 -42.83 64.36
C GLU A 157 5.81 -41.82 64.35
N LEU A 158 5.02 -41.78 65.42
CA LEU A 158 3.93 -40.81 65.57
C LEU A 158 4.47 -39.37 65.62
N ALA A 159 5.64 -39.16 66.22
CA ALA A 159 6.31 -37.87 66.23
C ALA A 159 6.84 -37.47 64.84
N GLU A 160 7.40 -38.40 64.07
CA GLU A 160 7.78 -38.14 62.66
C GLU A 160 6.57 -37.88 61.77
N GLU A 161 5.46 -38.61 61.95
CA GLU A 161 4.24 -38.39 61.19
C GLU A 161 3.63 -37.02 61.50
N ARG A 162 3.65 -36.59 62.78
CA ARG A 162 3.26 -35.23 63.17
C ARG A 162 4.16 -34.19 62.51
N LYS A 163 5.49 -34.37 62.52
CA LYS A 163 6.41 -33.46 61.82
C LYS A 163 6.15 -33.39 60.32
N ARG A 164 5.85 -34.52 59.66
CA ARG A 164 5.48 -34.55 58.23
C ARG A 164 4.17 -33.82 57.96
N LYS A 165 3.14 -34.02 58.80
CA LYS A 165 1.87 -33.31 58.70
C LYS A 165 2.04 -31.81 58.92
N GLU A 166 2.79 -31.40 59.95
CA GLU A 166 3.14 -29.99 60.20
C GLU A 166 3.90 -29.37 59.01
N GLN A 167 4.83 -30.11 58.41
CA GLN A 167 5.57 -29.65 57.23
C GLN A 167 4.68 -29.53 55.99
N GLN A 168 3.77 -30.47 55.76
CA GLN A 168 2.78 -30.40 54.68
C GLN A 168 1.79 -29.25 54.88
N GLU A 169 1.31 -29.02 56.10
CA GLU A 169 0.45 -27.88 56.42
C GLU A 169 1.18 -26.55 56.21
N LEU A 170 2.45 -26.47 56.61
CA LEU A 170 3.28 -25.28 56.38
C LEU A 170 3.50 -25.02 54.88
N GLU A 171 3.77 -26.06 54.09
CA GLU A 171 3.90 -25.95 52.62
C GLU A 171 2.58 -25.55 51.97
N ALA A 172 1.45 -26.12 52.39
CA ALA A 172 0.12 -25.73 51.92
C ALA A 172 -0.20 -24.27 52.28
N GLN A 173 0.16 -23.81 53.48
CA GLN A 173 0.01 -22.41 53.88
C GLN A 173 0.89 -21.48 53.04
N LYS A 174 2.14 -21.85 52.76
CA LYS A 174 3.04 -21.09 51.89
C LYS A 174 2.49 -21.00 50.46
N GLN A 175 1.99 -22.10 49.91
CA GLN A 175 1.39 -22.13 48.59
C GLN A 175 0.14 -21.26 48.51
N LYS A 176 -0.75 -21.35 49.50
CA LYS A 176 -1.94 -20.50 49.58
C LYS A 176 -1.59 -19.02 49.70
N ALA A 177 -0.63 -18.68 50.56
CA ALA A 177 -0.16 -17.29 50.69
C ALA A 177 0.47 -16.76 49.40
N TYR A 178 1.20 -17.61 48.66
CA TYR A 178 1.75 -17.28 47.36
C TYR A 178 0.67 -17.04 46.30
N GLU A 179 -0.34 -17.91 46.22
CA GLU A 179 -1.47 -17.76 45.31
C GLU A 179 -2.31 -16.51 45.62
N GLU A 180 -2.56 -16.22 46.89
CA GLU A 180 -3.26 -15.01 47.33
C GLU A 180 -2.45 -13.74 47.01
N ALA A 181 -1.13 -13.76 47.19
CA ALA A 181 -0.25 -12.67 46.81
C ALA A 181 -0.25 -12.43 45.30
N LEU A 182 -0.14 -13.50 44.49
CA LEU A 182 -0.20 -13.43 43.03
C LEU A 182 -1.57 -12.94 42.55
N ALA A 183 -2.67 -13.40 43.15
CA ALA A 183 -4.01 -12.94 42.83
C ALA A 183 -4.19 -11.45 43.13
N LYS A 184 -3.63 -10.98 44.25
CA LYS A 184 -3.62 -9.56 44.61
C LYS A 184 -2.80 -8.73 43.61
N GLU A 185 -1.59 -9.17 43.28
CA GLU A 185 -0.72 -8.50 42.30
C GLU A 185 -1.38 -8.43 40.91
N ASN A 186 -1.99 -9.52 40.45
CA ASN A 186 -2.73 -9.57 39.19
C ASN A 186 -3.93 -8.61 39.20
N LYS A 187 -4.66 -8.51 40.32
CA LYS A 187 -5.79 -7.59 40.46
C LYS A 187 -5.33 -6.13 40.45
N GLU A 188 -4.21 -5.82 41.10
CA GLU A 188 -3.61 -4.48 41.08
C GLU A 188 -3.12 -4.10 39.69
N LEU A 189 -2.48 -5.03 38.97
CA LEU A 189 -2.07 -4.85 37.58
C LEU A 189 -3.26 -4.60 36.65
N GLN A 190 -4.35 -5.38 36.78
CA GLN A 190 -5.57 -5.16 36.01
C GLN A 190 -6.15 -3.77 36.25
N ALA A 191 -6.22 -3.34 37.51
CA ALA A 191 -6.72 -2.00 37.86
C ALA A 191 -5.82 -0.87 37.31
N GLN A 192 -4.49 -1.08 37.23
CA GLN A 192 -3.58 -0.12 36.59
C GLN A 192 -3.80 -0.04 35.08
N ILE A 193 -3.92 -1.20 34.41
CA ILE A 193 -4.21 -1.29 32.97
C ILE A 193 -5.53 -0.58 32.64
N GLU A 194 -6.57 -0.79 33.45
CA GLU A 194 -7.87 -0.12 33.29
C GLU A 194 -7.74 1.40 33.37
N LYS A 195 -7.09 1.92 34.42
CA LYS A 195 -6.83 3.36 34.57
C LYS A 195 -6.06 3.97 33.40
N VAL A 196 -5.04 3.27 32.90
CA VAL A 196 -4.29 3.69 31.71
C VAL A 196 -5.20 3.78 30.49
N ASN A 197 -6.02 2.76 30.25
CA ASN A 197 -6.95 2.76 29.12
C ASN A 197 -8.01 3.86 29.25
N ASP A 198 -8.53 4.11 30.45
CA ASP A 198 -9.49 5.17 30.72
C ASP A 198 -8.93 6.57 30.42
N GLU A 199 -7.72 6.87 30.90
CA GLU A 199 -7.05 8.14 30.60
C GLU A 199 -6.80 8.31 29.09
N ILE A 200 -6.40 7.24 28.39
CA ILE A 200 -6.25 7.29 26.92
C ILE A 200 -7.60 7.53 26.24
N ALA A 201 -8.67 6.86 26.68
CA ALA A 201 -10.00 7.03 26.12
C ALA A 201 -10.53 8.46 26.32
N LEU A 202 -10.34 9.02 27.52
CA LEU A 202 -10.66 10.41 27.83
C LEU A 202 -9.85 11.37 26.96
N GLY A 203 -8.53 11.15 26.82
CA GLY A 203 -7.66 11.96 25.97
C GLY A 203 -8.11 11.97 24.51
N LYS A 204 -8.42 10.79 23.95
CA LYS A 204 -8.99 10.64 22.60
C LYS A 204 -10.30 11.40 22.43
N ALA A 205 -11.22 11.28 23.40
CA ALA A 205 -12.51 11.96 23.35
C ALA A 205 -12.37 13.49 23.38
N LYS A 206 -11.44 14.01 24.18
CA LYS A 206 -11.15 15.45 24.23
C LYS A 206 -10.52 15.96 22.93
N ILE A 207 -9.54 15.25 22.37
CA ILE A 207 -8.94 15.62 21.08
C ILE A 207 -9.99 15.57 19.96
N GLY A 208 -10.80 14.52 19.91
CA GLY A 208 -11.87 14.38 18.91
C GLY A 208 -12.94 15.47 18.99
N SER A 209 -13.12 16.11 20.15
CA SER A 209 -14.01 17.27 20.32
C SER A 209 -13.32 18.64 20.13
N GLY A 210 -12.08 18.64 19.63
CA GLY A 210 -11.30 19.86 19.38
C GLY A 210 -10.65 20.48 20.61
N LYS A 211 -10.77 19.83 21.78
CA LYS A 211 -10.19 20.27 23.06
C LYS A 211 -8.81 19.68 23.27
N THR A 212 -7.86 20.08 22.42
CA THR A 212 -6.52 19.50 22.36
C THR A 212 -5.76 19.59 23.69
N ASP A 213 -5.79 20.75 24.35
CA ASP A 213 -5.06 20.94 25.61
C ASP A 213 -5.60 20.05 26.73
N GLU A 214 -6.94 19.92 26.84
CA GLU A 214 -7.58 19.00 27.78
C GLU A 214 -7.18 17.54 27.49
N GLY A 215 -7.11 17.15 26.21
CA GLY A 215 -6.71 15.80 25.82
C GLY A 215 -5.24 15.48 26.15
N LEU A 216 -4.35 16.45 25.94
CA LEU A 216 -2.93 16.31 26.30
C LEU A 216 -2.73 16.16 27.81
N VAL A 217 -3.57 16.78 28.64
CA VAL A 217 -3.52 16.57 30.10
C VAL A 217 -3.76 15.09 30.45
N HIS A 218 -4.77 14.46 29.84
CA HIS A 218 -5.06 13.05 30.05
C HIS A 218 -3.91 12.15 29.55
N PHE A 219 -3.38 12.41 28.35
CA PHE A 219 -2.24 11.64 27.83
C PHE A 219 -0.96 11.77 28.66
N ASN A 220 -0.67 12.94 29.21
CA ASN A 220 0.49 13.12 30.09
C ASN A 220 0.34 12.38 31.43
N ARG A 221 -0.89 12.16 31.92
CA ARG A 221 -1.13 11.38 33.15
C ARG A 221 -0.82 9.90 32.98
N VAL A 222 -0.95 9.36 31.77
CA VAL A 222 -0.72 7.94 31.47
C VAL A 222 0.64 7.48 31.97
N GLU A 223 1.69 8.30 31.80
CA GLU A 223 3.05 7.97 32.22
C GLU A 223 3.16 7.64 33.72
N SER A 224 2.38 8.32 34.57
CA SER A 224 2.36 8.08 36.01
C SER A 224 1.57 6.84 36.44
N LEU A 225 0.76 6.30 35.54
CA LEU A 225 -0.15 5.17 35.79
C LEU A 225 0.37 3.85 35.21
N LEU A 226 1.50 3.88 34.49
CA LEU A 226 2.01 2.71 33.79
C LEU A 226 2.40 1.59 34.76
N PRO A 227 1.99 0.35 34.47
CA PRO A 227 2.44 -0.80 35.25
C PRO A 227 3.94 -1.04 35.07
N LYS A 228 4.57 -1.46 36.17
CA LYS A 228 5.99 -1.86 36.18
C LYS A 228 6.17 -3.19 35.44
N ASN A 229 7.33 -3.39 34.80
CA ASN A 229 7.71 -4.63 34.11
C ASN A 229 6.75 -5.05 32.98
N GLN A 230 6.03 -4.10 32.39
CA GLN A 230 5.07 -4.32 31.30
C GLN A 230 5.48 -3.51 30.06
N ASP A 231 6.75 -3.60 29.67
CA ASP A 231 7.35 -2.69 28.68
C ASP A 231 6.66 -2.77 27.32
N ALA A 232 6.32 -3.97 26.83
CA ALA A 232 5.60 -4.13 25.57
C ALA A 232 4.19 -3.49 25.59
N PHE A 233 3.47 -3.61 26.72
CA PHE A 233 2.18 -2.94 26.91
C PHE A 233 2.37 -1.42 26.95
N ASN A 234 3.34 -0.94 27.74
CA ASN A 234 3.64 0.49 27.90
C ASN A 234 4.04 1.14 26.57
N ALA A 235 4.91 0.48 25.79
CA ALA A 235 5.32 0.92 24.46
C ALA A 235 4.10 1.09 23.54
N LYS A 236 3.26 0.06 23.44
CA LYS A 236 2.05 0.07 22.61
C LYS A 236 1.08 1.19 23.00
N LYS A 237 0.95 1.49 24.30
CA LYS A 237 0.09 2.59 24.78
C LYS A 237 0.64 3.95 24.37
N PHE A 238 1.95 4.13 24.40
CA PHE A 238 2.57 5.36 23.93
C PHE A 238 2.52 5.53 22.41
N SER A 239 2.75 4.47 21.62
CA SER A 239 2.61 4.55 20.16
C SER A 239 1.15 4.77 19.74
N GLU A 240 0.19 4.21 20.48
CA GLU A 240 -1.26 4.50 20.33
C GLU A 240 -1.57 5.99 20.55
N ILE A 241 -1.05 6.59 21.63
CA ILE A 241 -1.18 8.04 21.90
C ILE A 241 -0.52 8.86 20.79
N ALA A 242 0.70 8.50 20.39
CA ALA A 242 1.43 9.19 19.34
C ALA A 242 0.64 9.19 18.02
N ASN A 243 0.03 8.05 17.65
CA ASN A 243 -0.78 7.94 16.45
C ASN A 243 -1.99 8.90 16.49
N VAL A 244 -2.73 8.94 17.61
CA VAL A 244 -3.88 9.85 17.77
C VAL A 244 -3.47 11.31 17.59
N LEU A 245 -2.33 11.71 18.17
CA LEU A 245 -1.82 13.07 18.06
C LEU A 245 -1.39 13.40 16.64
N TYR A 246 -0.74 12.46 15.94
CA TYR A 246 -0.35 12.63 14.54
C TYR A 246 -1.59 12.78 13.64
N ASP A 247 -2.57 11.88 13.77
CA ASP A 247 -3.81 11.94 13.00
C ASP A 247 -4.57 13.24 13.24
N SER A 248 -4.63 13.70 14.50
CA SER A 248 -5.21 15.00 14.84
C SER A 248 -4.43 16.17 14.24
N SER A 249 -3.13 16.04 14.01
CA SER A 249 -2.32 17.08 13.38
C SER A 249 -2.64 17.23 11.89
N LEU A 250 -3.06 16.15 11.21
CA LEU A 250 -3.38 16.16 9.78
C LEU A 250 -4.66 16.92 9.48
N THR A 251 -5.60 16.96 10.42
CA THR A 251 -6.87 17.70 10.28
C THR A 251 -6.80 19.12 10.83
N GLN A 252 -5.69 19.51 11.45
CA GLN A 252 -5.52 20.83 12.05
C GLN A 252 -5.13 21.89 11.01
N MET A 253 -5.97 22.92 10.88
CA MET A 253 -5.76 24.03 9.95
C MET A 253 -4.78 25.08 10.48
N ASP A 254 -4.71 25.26 11.80
CA ASP A 254 -3.75 26.19 12.41
C ASP A 254 -2.35 25.56 12.41
N VAL A 255 -1.43 26.15 11.65
CA VAL A 255 -0.05 25.66 11.49
C VAL A 255 0.68 25.53 12.82
N LYS A 256 0.51 26.48 13.76
CA LYS A 256 1.18 26.43 15.06
C LYS A 256 0.65 25.27 15.91
N LYS A 257 -0.67 25.06 15.89
CA LYS A 257 -1.29 23.93 16.61
C LYS A 257 -0.92 22.59 15.98
N LYS A 258 -0.85 22.54 14.66
CA LYS A 258 -0.37 21.36 13.91
C LYS A 258 1.05 21.00 14.34
N ASP A 259 1.97 21.95 14.32
CA ASP A 259 3.36 21.73 14.72
C ASP A 259 3.47 21.30 16.20
N ALA A 260 2.65 21.87 17.09
CA ALA A 260 2.61 21.47 18.49
C ALA A 260 2.14 20.01 18.67
N LEU A 261 1.07 19.61 17.96
CA LEU A 261 0.58 18.23 17.95
C LEU A 261 1.61 17.24 17.41
N GLN A 262 2.31 17.60 16.33
CA GLN A 262 3.37 16.76 15.77
C GLN A 262 4.54 16.60 16.75
N LYS A 263 4.94 17.66 17.46
CA LYS A 263 5.99 17.58 18.49
C LYS A 263 5.60 16.67 19.66
N GLU A 264 4.36 16.77 20.16
CA GLU A 264 3.90 15.86 21.21
C GLU A 264 3.77 14.42 20.70
N SER A 265 3.29 14.23 19.46
CA SER A 265 3.26 12.90 18.83
C SER A 265 4.66 12.28 18.76
N GLN A 266 5.66 13.03 18.29
CA GLN A 266 7.05 12.60 18.23
C GLN A 266 7.56 12.19 19.61
N LYS A 267 7.32 13.01 20.63
CA LYS A 267 7.73 12.73 22.02
C LYS A 267 7.13 11.43 22.55
N PHE A 268 5.85 11.15 22.26
CA PHE A 268 5.22 9.90 22.67
C PHE A 268 5.74 8.70 21.87
N ALA A 269 6.03 8.85 20.57
CA ALA A 269 6.66 7.79 19.79
C ALA A 269 8.08 7.46 20.30
N GLU A 270 8.88 8.48 20.64
CA GLU A 270 10.20 8.29 21.27
C GLU A 270 10.09 7.61 22.64
N LYS A 271 9.06 7.94 23.44
CA LYS A 271 8.79 7.23 24.69
C LYS A 271 8.46 5.76 24.44
N ALA A 272 7.64 5.44 23.44
CA ALA A 272 7.35 4.06 23.07
C ALA A 272 8.63 3.27 22.78
N LEU A 273 9.56 3.84 22.01
CA LEU A 273 10.85 3.21 21.67
C LEU A 273 11.82 3.06 22.84
N ARG A 274 11.64 3.82 23.93
CA ARG A 274 12.39 3.60 25.18
C ARG A 274 11.96 2.34 25.92
N PHE A 275 10.67 1.98 25.82
CA PHE A 275 10.13 0.76 26.40
C PHE A 275 10.33 -0.45 25.46
N ASP A 276 10.05 -0.29 24.16
CA ASP A 276 10.27 -1.33 23.17
C ASP A 276 10.85 -0.75 21.87
N LYS A 277 12.14 -1.05 21.62
CA LYS A 277 12.85 -0.66 20.39
C LYS A 277 12.35 -1.39 19.13
N ASN A 278 11.41 -2.32 19.26
CA ASN A 278 10.81 -3.04 18.14
C ASN A 278 9.37 -2.58 17.84
N ASP A 279 8.86 -1.54 18.50
CA ASP A 279 7.53 -1.00 18.20
C ASP A 279 7.49 -0.42 16.77
N ALA A 280 6.87 -1.17 15.86
CA ALA A 280 6.78 -0.84 14.45
C ALA A 280 5.98 0.45 14.19
N LEU A 281 4.93 0.68 14.98
CA LEU A 281 4.06 1.85 14.84
C LEU A 281 4.82 3.12 15.25
N ALA A 282 5.61 3.06 16.31
CA ALA A 282 6.45 4.18 16.73
C ALA A 282 7.47 4.57 15.66
N HIS A 283 8.20 3.60 15.10
CA HIS A 283 9.10 3.82 13.96
C HIS A 283 8.38 4.41 12.75
N TYR A 284 7.22 3.87 12.38
CA TYR A 284 6.42 4.39 11.27
C TYR A 284 6.01 5.85 11.46
N LEU A 285 5.52 6.20 12.65
CA LEU A 285 5.10 7.56 12.98
C LEU A 285 6.27 8.55 12.93
N LEU A 286 7.42 8.20 13.52
CA LEU A 286 8.64 9.01 13.43
C LEU A 286 9.06 9.19 11.97
N GLY A 287 9.06 8.12 11.19
CA GLY A 287 9.36 8.16 9.76
C GLY A 287 8.45 9.09 8.98
N LYS A 288 7.14 9.08 9.25
CA LYS A 288 6.19 10.01 8.63
C LYS A 288 6.41 11.46 9.04
N MET A 289 6.61 11.73 10.33
CA MET A 289 6.89 13.09 10.82
C MET A 289 8.19 13.64 10.22
N LEU A 290 9.23 12.83 10.10
CA LEU A 290 10.49 13.19 9.46
C LEU A 290 10.31 13.45 7.96
N SER A 291 9.48 12.66 7.28
CA SER A 291 9.13 12.86 5.87
C SER A 291 8.37 14.17 5.65
N ASP A 292 7.40 14.48 6.52
CA ASP A 292 6.67 15.75 6.52
C ASP A 292 7.61 16.95 6.76
N ALA A 293 8.61 16.77 7.62
CA ALA A 293 9.70 17.73 7.86
C ALA A 293 10.78 17.76 6.76
N LYS A 294 10.60 17.00 5.66
CA LYS A 294 11.53 16.84 4.54
C LYS A 294 12.92 16.32 4.92
N GLN A 295 13.05 15.66 6.07
CA GLN A 295 14.27 14.97 6.50
C GLN A 295 14.27 13.54 5.95
N PHE A 296 14.35 13.42 4.63
CA PHE A 296 14.11 12.16 3.92
C PHE A 296 15.09 11.04 4.29
N ASP A 297 16.36 11.34 4.57
CA ASP A 297 17.35 10.32 4.95
C ASP A 297 16.99 9.64 6.29
N LYS A 298 16.62 10.43 7.30
CA LYS A 298 16.18 9.88 8.59
C LYS A 298 14.81 9.21 8.48
N ALA A 299 13.91 9.76 7.67
CA ALA A 299 12.63 9.13 7.39
C ALA A 299 12.80 7.75 6.76
N LEU A 300 13.79 7.59 5.86
CA LEU A 300 14.14 6.31 5.24
C LEU A 300 14.57 5.29 6.30
N GLU A 301 15.43 5.67 7.24
CA GLU A 301 15.88 4.79 8.33
C GLU A 301 14.70 4.29 9.17
N GLU A 302 13.88 5.20 9.68
CA GLU A 302 12.73 4.89 10.54
C GLU A 302 11.67 4.04 9.81
N LEU A 303 11.32 4.38 8.56
CA LEU A 303 10.35 3.60 7.77
C LEU A 303 10.91 2.23 7.39
N THR A 304 12.23 2.11 7.19
CA THR A 304 12.88 0.81 6.95
C THR A 304 12.77 -0.08 8.19
N LEU A 305 12.97 0.49 9.39
CA LEU A 305 12.74 -0.25 10.64
C LEU A 305 11.28 -0.66 10.77
N ALA A 306 10.32 0.23 10.51
CA ALA A 306 8.90 -0.09 10.57
C ALA A 306 8.51 -1.31 9.71
N VAL A 307 8.93 -1.36 8.44
CA VAL A 307 8.64 -2.51 7.56
C VAL A 307 9.36 -3.79 7.98
N GLN A 308 10.54 -3.70 8.61
CA GLN A 308 11.25 -4.87 9.14
C GLN A 308 10.54 -5.47 10.36
N LYS A 309 9.96 -4.61 11.22
CA LYS A 309 9.25 -5.04 12.43
C LYS A 309 7.83 -5.56 12.13
N GLU A 310 7.14 -4.97 11.15
CA GLU A 310 5.80 -5.41 10.74
C GLU A 310 5.70 -5.52 9.20
N PRO A 311 6.19 -6.63 8.61
CA PRO A 311 6.26 -6.80 7.15
C PRO A 311 4.91 -7.08 6.46
N SER A 312 3.82 -7.19 7.22
CA SER A 312 2.46 -7.39 6.69
C SER A 312 1.69 -6.08 6.48
N ASN A 313 2.22 -4.95 6.95
CA ASN A 313 1.52 -3.66 6.90
C ASN A 313 1.80 -2.92 5.58
N TYR A 314 0.81 -2.90 4.68
CA TYR A 314 0.96 -2.31 3.34
C TYR A 314 1.24 -0.79 3.36
N LEU A 315 0.78 -0.07 4.39
CA LEU A 315 0.98 1.38 4.52
C LEU A 315 2.44 1.72 4.79
N TYR A 316 3.16 0.88 5.54
CA TYR A 316 4.57 1.11 5.86
C TYR A 316 5.42 1.04 4.58
N PHE A 317 5.17 0.04 3.73
CA PHE A 317 5.79 -0.05 2.41
C PHE A 317 5.38 1.11 1.49
N TYR A 318 4.13 1.56 1.55
CA TYR A 318 3.67 2.68 0.74
C TYR A 318 4.40 3.98 1.08
N ASP A 319 4.46 4.34 2.36
CA ASP A 319 5.14 5.57 2.78
C ASP A 319 6.67 5.45 2.65
N LEU A 320 7.25 4.26 2.84
CA LEU A 320 8.66 3.98 2.51
C LEU A 320 8.93 4.24 1.02
N GLY A 321 8.08 3.73 0.13
CA GLY A 321 8.19 3.95 -1.32
C GLY A 321 8.12 5.42 -1.71
N LYS A 322 7.29 6.22 -1.02
CA LYS A 322 7.21 7.68 -1.23
C LYS A 322 8.52 8.39 -0.86
N VAL A 323 9.14 8.00 0.26
CA VAL A 323 10.44 8.56 0.69
C VAL A 323 11.54 8.17 -0.28
N GLN A 324 11.62 6.89 -0.66
CA GLN A 324 12.57 6.39 -1.67
C GLN A 324 12.42 7.12 -3.01
N TYR A 325 11.19 7.33 -3.48
CA TYR A 325 10.93 8.10 -4.70
C TYR A 325 11.44 9.55 -4.57
N SER A 326 11.24 10.20 -3.43
CA SER A 326 11.71 11.56 -3.16
C SER A 326 13.25 11.66 -3.14
N LEU A 327 13.91 10.60 -2.67
CA LEU A 327 15.37 10.41 -2.71
C LEU A 327 15.90 9.96 -4.09
N ARG A 328 15.01 9.84 -5.11
CA ARG A 328 15.32 9.34 -6.45
C ARG A 328 15.82 7.89 -6.49
N GLN A 329 15.57 7.12 -5.43
CA GLN A 329 15.80 5.67 -5.33
C GLN A 329 14.63 4.92 -6.00
N TYR A 330 14.49 5.09 -7.32
CA TYR A 330 13.28 4.66 -8.04
C TYR A 330 13.13 3.13 -8.10
N SER A 331 14.24 2.37 -8.08
CA SER A 331 14.20 0.90 -8.11
C SER A 331 13.68 0.34 -6.79
N GLU A 332 14.12 0.92 -5.67
CA GLU A 332 13.70 0.59 -4.31
C GLU A 332 12.25 1.03 -4.10
N ALA A 333 11.90 2.25 -4.52
CA ALA A 333 10.52 2.74 -4.49
C ALA A 333 9.57 1.81 -5.23
N ARG A 334 9.97 1.32 -6.42
CA ARG A 334 9.20 0.32 -7.17
C ARG A 334 8.96 -0.94 -6.33
N SER A 335 10.01 -1.50 -5.72
CA SER A 335 9.89 -2.71 -4.89
C SER A 335 8.95 -2.49 -3.69
N SER A 336 9.03 -1.33 -3.04
CA SER A 336 8.17 -0.97 -1.92
C SER A 336 6.70 -0.83 -2.35
N PHE A 337 6.43 -0.15 -3.47
CA PHE A 337 5.07 -0.04 -4.00
C PHE A 337 4.52 -1.37 -4.54
N GLU A 338 5.35 -2.23 -5.13
CA GLU A 338 4.97 -3.59 -5.54
C GLU A 338 4.54 -4.43 -4.33
N THR A 339 5.30 -4.39 -3.22
CA THR A 339 4.92 -5.06 -1.97
C THR A 339 3.65 -4.48 -1.38
N SER A 340 3.51 -3.15 -1.33
CA SER A 340 2.31 -2.48 -0.82
C SER A 340 1.04 -2.90 -1.60
N THR A 341 1.09 -2.88 -2.93
CA THR A 341 -0.04 -3.27 -3.78
C THR A 341 -0.32 -4.78 -3.76
N LYS A 342 0.69 -5.62 -3.50
CA LYS A 342 0.51 -7.05 -3.27
C LYS A 342 -0.21 -7.34 -1.95
N LEU A 343 0.16 -6.62 -0.87
CA LEU A 343 -0.45 -6.75 0.45
C LEU A 343 -1.89 -6.21 0.45
N GLN A 344 -2.14 -5.10 -0.26
CA GLN A 344 -3.47 -4.51 -0.42
C GLN A 344 -3.83 -4.31 -1.91
N PRO A 345 -4.40 -5.34 -2.58
CA PRO A 345 -4.77 -5.27 -3.99
C PRO A 345 -5.88 -4.27 -4.35
N SER A 346 -6.57 -3.70 -3.35
CA SER A 346 -7.62 -2.70 -3.54
C SER A 346 -7.16 -1.27 -3.24
N PHE A 347 -5.85 -1.02 -3.21
CA PHE A 347 -5.28 0.29 -2.86
C PHE A 347 -4.86 1.08 -4.11
N GLU A 348 -5.73 1.97 -4.58
CA GLU A 348 -5.55 2.71 -5.83
C GLU A 348 -4.35 3.66 -5.81
N GLN A 349 -4.05 4.30 -4.67
CA GLN A 349 -2.90 5.21 -4.54
C GLN A 349 -1.57 4.43 -4.64
N GLY A 350 -1.54 3.19 -4.14
CA GLY A 350 -0.40 2.29 -4.30
C GLY A 350 -0.12 1.99 -5.77
N PHE A 351 -1.15 1.62 -6.55
CA PHE A 351 -1.01 1.38 -7.98
C PHE A 351 -0.65 2.63 -8.77
N PHE A 352 -1.21 3.79 -8.43
CA PHE A 352 -0.87 5.06 -9.07
C PHE A 352 0.60 5.46 -8.86
N ASN A 353 1.11 5.34 -7.62
CA ASN A 353 2.51 5.64 -7.33
C ASN A 353 3.46 4.60 -7.94
N LEU A 354 3.07 3.32 -7.95
CA LEU A 354 3.79 2.27 -8.67
C LEU A 354 3.91 2.60 -10.17
N ALA A 355 2.79 2.99 -10.80
CA ALA A 355 2.75 3.38 -12.20
C ALA A 355 3.63 4.60 -12.50
N THR A 356 3.57 5.62 -11.63
CA THR A 356 4.42 6.81 -11.72
C THR A 356 5.90 6.45 -11.64
N THR A 357 6.23 5.49 -10.77
CA THR A 357 7.60 4.98 -10.61
C THR A 357 8.05 4.20 -11.85
N TYR A 358 7.22 3.32 -12.41
CA TYR A 358 7.50 2.64 -13.68
C TYR A 358 7.72 3.63 -14.83
N LYS A 359 6.88 4.66 -14.95
CA LYS A 359 7.03 5.72 -15.97
C LYS A 359 8.39 6.42 -15.84
N THR A 360 8.79 6.76 -14.61
CA THR A 360 10.07 7.42 -14.33
C THR A 360 11.27 6.53 -14.69
N LEU A 361 11.12 5.21 -14.54
CA LEU A 361 12.10 4.19 -14.95
C LEU A 361 12.08 3.88 -16.46
N GLY A 362 11.26 4.57 -17.27
CA GLY A 362 11.12 4.30 -18.70
C GLY A 362 10.33 3.03 -19.05
N ARG A 363 9.67 2.41 -18.06
CA ARG A 363 8.88 1.18 -18.20
C ARG A 363 7.41 1.51 -18.51
N SER A 364 7.18 2.01 -19.72
CA SER A 364 5.89 2.60 -20.12
C SER A 364 4.72 1.61 -20.14
N GLU A 365 4.94 0.35 -20.48
CA GLU A 365 3.87 -0.66 -20.51
C GLU A 365 3.41 -1.03 -19.09
N GLU A 366 4.35 -1.26 -18.19
CA GLU A 366 4.06 -1.56 -16.79
C GLU A 366 3.41 -0.36 -16.09
N ALA A 367 3.83 0.87 -16.43
CA ALA A 367 3.17 2.09 -15.97
C ALA A 367 1.71 2.13 -16.42
N LEU A 368 1.43 1.87 -17.70
CA LEU A 368 0.07 1.86 -18.24
C LEU A 368 -0.80 0.79 -17.57
N GLN A 369 -0.27 -0.41 -17.34
CA GLN A 369 -0.99 -1.49 -16.64
C GLN A 369 -1.31 -1.11 -15.18
N ALA A 370 -0.35 -0.55 -14.46
CA ALA A 370 -0.54 -0.14 -13.07
C ALA A 370 -1.54 1.05 -12.96
N TYR A 371 -1.49 2.05 -13.85
CA TYR A 371 -2.53 3.08 -13.89
C TYR A 371 -3.92 2.50 -14.22
N ARG A 372 -4.00 1.54 -15.15
CA ARG A 372 -5.25 0.84 -15.45
C ARG A 372 -5.81 0.13 -14.22
N ARG A 373 -4.96 -0.54 -13.42
CA ARG A 373 -5.36 -1.12 -12.13
C ARG A 373 -5.90 -0.06 -11.17
N ALA A 374 -5.25 1.10 -11.06
CA ALA A 374 -5.72 2.19 -10.21
C ALA A 374 -7.14 2.67 -10.62
N VAL A 375 -7.41 2.84 -11.91
CA VAL A 375 -8.76 3.24 -12.39
C VAL A 375 -9.79 2.11 -12.38
N THR A 376 -9.37 0.84 -12.40
CA THR A 376 -10.28 -0.29 -12.16
C THR A 376 -10.76 -0.31 -10.71
N ILE A 377 -9.88 0.00 -9.76
CA ILE A 377 -10.22 0.07 -8.33
C ILE A 377 -11.05 1.33 -8.03
N SER A 378 -10.63 2.48 -8.57
CA SER A 378 -11.32 3.76 -8.42
C SER A 378 -11.60 4.40 -9.78
N PRO A 379 -12.80 4.15 -10.37
CA PRO A 379 -13.15 4.63 -11.72
C PRO A 379 -13.08 6.15 -11.91
N ASN A 380 -13.22 6.92 -10.83
CA ASN A 380 -13.19 8.37 -10.83
C ASN A 380 -11.81 8.94 -10.49
N TYR A 381 -10.74 8.15 -10.61
CA TYR A 381 -9.38 8.61 -10.37
C TYR A 381 -8.82 9.40 -11.57
N ASP A 382 -9.25 10.65 -11.68
CA ASP A 382 -8.91 11.61 -12.75
C ASP A 382 -7.41 11.68 -13.06
N ARG A 383 -6.54 11.76 -12.03
CA ARG A 383 -5.09 11.82 -12.19
C ARG A 383 -4.54 10.59 -12.91
N ALA A 384 -5.08 9.40 -12.63
CA ALA A 384 -4.67 8.17 -13.31
C ALA A 384 -5.15 8.14 -14.76
N HIS A 385 -6.39 8.56 -15.04
CA HIS A 385 -6.89 8.69 -16.43
C HIS A 385 -6.07 9.68 -17.26
N LEU A 386 -5.66 10.81 -16.67
CA LEU A 386 -4.82 11.80 -17.33
C LEU A 386 -3.46 11.21 -17.74
N GLU A 387 -2.82 10.47 -16.83
CA GLU A 387 -1.54 9.81 -17.11
C GLU A 387 -1.66 8.68 -18.13
N ILE A 388 -2.78 7.92 -18.11
CA ILE A 388 -3.11 6.95 -19.16
C ILE A 388 -3.22 7.66 -20.51
N ALA A 389 -3.95 8.77 -20.59
CA ALA A 389 -4.15 9.51 -21.84
C ALA A 389 -2.82 9.99 -22.43
N ARG A 390 -1.94 10.53 -21.59
CA ARG A 390 -0.59 10.98 -21.98
C ARG A 390 0.27 9.85 -22.51
N LEU A 391 0.29 8.71 -21.82
CA LEU A 391 1.06 7.54 -22.26
C LEU A 391 0.54 6.98 -23.59
N LEU A 392 -0.79 6.93 -23.77
CA LEU A 392 -1.40 6.48 -25.02
C LEU A 392 -1.11 7.45 -26.17
N ALA A 393 -1.17 8.75 -25.93
CA ALA A 393 -0.81 9.77 -26.92
C ALA A 393 0.66 9.65 -27.36
N LEU A 394 1.59 9.44 -26.43
CA LEU A 394 3.00 9.19 -26.75
C LEU A 394 3.23 7.92 -27.58
N LYS A 395 2.36 6.92 -27.42
CA LYS A 395 2.37 5.68 -28.22
C LYS A 395 1.61 5.81 -29.55
N ASN A 396 1.14 7.01 -29.90
CA ASN A 396 0.26 7.29 -31.04
C ASN A 396 -1.09 6.55 -31.01
N ASP A 397 -1.50 5.98 -29.87
CA ASP A 397 -2.86 5.44 -29.68
C ASP A 397 -3.82 6.60 -29.40
N THR A 398 -4.15 7.30 -30.47
CA THR A 398 -4.95 8.52 -30.47
C THR A 398 -6.37 8.26 -29.95
N ARG A 399 -6.96 7.12 -30.29
CA ARG A 399 -8.32 6.76 -29.87
C ARG A 399 -8.38 6.45 -28.37
N GLY A 400 -7.39 5.68 -27.88
CA GLY A 400 -7.26 5.40 -26.46
C GLY A 400 -7.02 6.68 -25.65
N ALA A 401 -6.12 7.54 -26.12
CA ALA A 401 -5.84 8.83 -25.49
C ALA A 401 -7.08 9.73 -25.42
N GLU A 402 -7.81 9.88 -26.53
CA GLU A 402 -9.06 10.66 -26.57
C GLU A 402 -10.08 10.14 -25.54
N THR A 403 -10.26 8.82 -25.47
CA THR A 403 -11.19 8.18 -24.51
C THR A 403 -10.81 8.51 -23.08
N SER A 404 -9.52 8.39 -22.73
CA SER A 404 -9.03 8.69 -21.39
C SER A 404 -9.09 10.19 -21.05
N TYR A 405 -8.76 11.10 -21.97
CA TYR A 405 -8.95 12.55 -21.75
C TYR A 405 -10.42 12.89 -21.52
N LYS A 406 -11.34 12.34 -22.33
CA LYS A 406 -12.79 12.52 -22.12
C LYS A 406 -13.22 12.02 -20.75
N LYS A 407 -12.65 10.89 -20.27
CA LYS A 407 -12.95 10.39 -18.93
C LYS A 407 -12.51 11.36 -17.82
N VAL A 408 -11.35 11.99 -17.96
CA VAL A 408 -10.93 13.07 -17.05
C VAL A 408 -11.96 14.20 -17.04
N LEU A 409 -12.44 14.62 -18.22
CA LEU A 409 -13.40 15.72 -18.37
C LEU A 409 -14.83 15.38 -17.94
N GLU A 410 -15.19 14.10 -17.91
CA GLU A 410 -16.43 13.63 -17.27
C GLU A 410 -16.36 13.77 -15.74
N ILE A 411 -15.20 13.54 -15.14
CA ILE A 411 -14.99 13.63 -13.69
C ILE A 411 -14.81 15.10 -13.26
N ASP A 412 -13.92 15.82 -13.95
CA ASP A 412 -13.65 17.23 -13.75
C ASP A 412 -13.67 17.97 -15.11
N SER A 413 -14.82 18.56 -15.41
CA SER A 413 -15.02 19.33 -16.65
C SER A 413 -14.21 20.62 -16.75
N SER A 414 -13.58 21.05 -15.63
CA SER A 414 -12.75 22.25 -15.53
C SER A 414 -11.25 21.99 -15.65
N ASN A 415 -10.85 20.74 -15.84
CA ASN A 415 -9.45 20.35 -15.96
C ASN A 415 -8.80 20.95 -17.23
N ALA A 416 -8.20 22.14 -17.09
CA ALA A 416 -7.60 22.88 -18.19
C ALA A 416 -6.45 22.11 -18.86
N SER A 417 -5.69 21.32 -18.11
CA SER A 417 -4.60 20.50 -18.66
C SER A 417 -5.13 19.43 -19.62
N ALA A 418 -6.19 18.71 -19.23
CA ALA A 418 -6.83 17.70 -20.07
C ALA A 418 -7.48 18.32 -21.31
N LEU A 419 -8.15 19.47 -21.18
CA LEU A 419 -8.73 20.20 -22.32
C LEU A 419 -7.67 20.64 -23.32
N ARG A 420 -6.56 21.20 -22.84
CA ARG A 420 -5.43 21.61 -23.68
C ARG A 420 -4.81 20.42 -24.39
N GLU A 421 -4.50 19.34 -23.66
CA GLU A 421 -3.83 18.17 -24.24
C GLU A 421 -4.75 17.42 -25.22
N LEU A 422 -6.07 17.37 -24.96
CA LEU A 422 -7.06 16.87 -25.90
C LEU A 422 -7.16 17.76 -27.15
N GLY A 423 -7.12 19.09 -26.99
CA GLY A 423 -7.09 20.03 -28.11
C GLY A 423 -5.86 19.83 -28.99
N SER A 424 -4.69 19.62 -28.38
CA SER A 424 -3.44 19.30 -29.10
C SER A 424 -3.53 17.96 -29.83
N LEU A 425 -4.16 16.95 -29.23
CA LEU A 425 -4.42 15.67 -29.88
C LEU A 425 -5.32 15.84 -31.11
N TYR A 426 -6.41 16.61 -31.00
CA TYR A 426 -7.29 16.91 -32.15
C TYR A 426 -6.57 17.70 -33.25
N ALA A 427 -5.73 18.67 -32.89
CA ALA A 427 -4.94 19.41 -33.87
C ALA A 427 -3.98 18.50 -34.66
N GLN A 428 -3.33 17.53 -33.99
CA GLN A 428 -2.48 16.52 -34.65
C GLN A 428 -3.27 15.62 -35.60
N MET A 429 -4.55 15.36 -35.31
CA MET A 429 -5.45 14.61 -36.20
C MET A 429 -6.01 15.44 -37.37
N GLY A 430 -5.70 16.75 -37.44
CA GLY A 430 -6.32 17.68 -38.39
C GLY A 430 -7.77 18.06 -38.04
N LYS A 431 -8.27 17.67 -36.87
CA LYS A 431 -9.61 18.00 -36.35
C LYS A 431 -9.63 19.40 -35.74
N ASN A 432 -9.47 20.39 -36.61
CA ASN A 432 -9.25 21.78 -36.21
C ASN A 432 -10.42 22.38 -35.43
N ALA A 433 -11.67 22.00 -35.72
CA ALA A 433 -12.85 22.54 -35.03
C ALA A 433 -12.97 22.02 -33.59
N GLU A 434 -12.72 20.73 -33.37
CA GLU A 434 -12.70 20.12 -32.04
C GLU A 434 -11.50 20.61 -31.21
N ALA A 435 -10.36 20.82 -31.86
CA ALA A 435 -9.19 21.44 -31.24
C ALA A 435 -9.49 22.86 -30.74
N GLU A 436 -10.07 23.71 -31.61
CA GLU A 436 -10.48 25.07 -31.25
C GLU A 436 -11.45 25.06 -30.04
N THR A 437 -12.48 24.21 -30.08
CA THR A 437 -13.47 24.10 -28.99
C THR A 437 -12.78 23.74 -27.67
N SER A 438 -11.87 22.77 -27.70
CA SER A 438 -11.16 22.30 -26.51
C SER A 438 -10.23 23.37 -25.94
N PHE A 439 -9.47 24.06 -26.79
CA PHE A 439 -8.57 25.14 -26.35
C PHE A 439 -9.33 26.36 -25.82
N ARG A 440 -10.42 26.80 -26.46
CA ARG A 440 -11.24 27.90 -25.95
C ARG A 440 -11.82 27.57 -24.58
N LYS A 441 -12.27 26.32 -24.37
CA LYS A 441 -12.75 25.86 -23.05
C LYS A 441 -11.61 25.79 -22.01
N ALA A 442 -10.39 25.39 -22.40
CA ALA A 442 -9.24 25.45 -21.50
C ALA A 442 -8.95 26.90 -21.07
N LEU A 443 -8.97 27.85 -22.01
CA LEU A 443 -8.75 29.27 -21.74
C LEU A 443 -9.87 29.92 -20.92
N SER A 444 -11.10 29.39 -20.94
CA SER A 444 -12.15 29.91 -20.03
C SER A 444 -11.88 29.61 -18.55
N PHE A 445 -11.06 28.60 -18.25
CA PHE A 445 -10.62 28.28 -16.88
C PHE A 445 -9.25 28.85 -16.54
N ASN A 446 -8.37 29.00 -17.53
CA ASN A 446 -7.06 29.63 -17.39
C ASN A 446 -6.76 30.58 -18.55
N ALA A 447 -7.21 31.83 -18.41
CA ALA A 447 -7.13 32.83 -19.47
C ALA A 447 -5.70 33.20 -19.88
N ASN A 448 -4.71 33.02 -19.00
CA ASN A 448 -3.32 33.43 -19.21
C ASN A 448 -2.40 32.25 -19.59
N ASP A 449 -2.96 31.11 -20.03
CA ASP A 449 -2.14 30.00 -20.53
C ASP A 449 -1.57 30.32 -21.92
N ALA A 450 -0.31 30.74 -21.94
CA ALA A 450 0.43 31.10 -23.14
C ALA A 450 0.52 29.95 -24.14
N VAL A 451 0.73 28.71 -23.67
CA VAL A 451 0.88 27.54 -24.55
C VAL A 451 -0.45 27.20 -25.20
N THR A 452 -1.55 27.26 -24.45
CA THR A 452 -2.89 27.05 -25.01
C THR A 452 -3.26 28.15 -26.01
N SER A 453 -2.95 29.41 -25.71
CA SER A 453 -3.19 30.53 -26.63
C SER A 453 -2.39 30.40 -27.94
N TYR A 454 -1.13 29.98 -27.85
CA TYR A 454 -0.29 29.67 -29.01
C TYR A 454 -0.87 28.52 -29.84
N ASN A 455 -1.24 27.40 -29.20
CA ASN A 455 -1.83 26.26 -29.90
C ASN A 455 -3.15 26.62 -30.59
N LEU A 456 -4.01 27.38 -29.91
CA LEU A 456 -5.27 27.88 -30.48
C LEU A 456 -5.00 28.78 -31.70
N SER A 457 -4.05 29.71 -31.59
CA SER A 457 -3.70 30.59 -32.73
C SER A 457 -3.21 29.81 -33.95
N THR A 458 -2.46 28.72 -33.75
CA THR A 458 -2.00 27.84 -34.83
C THR A 458 -3.17 27.12 -35.50
N VAL A 459 -4.13 26.62 -34.71
CA VAL A 459 -5.35 25.99 -35.24
C VAL A 459 -6.20 26.99 -36.02
N LEU A 460 -6.35 28.21 -35.51
CA LEU A 460 -7.10 29.28 -36.17
C LEU A 460 -6.42 29.72 -37.48
N TYR A 461 -5.09 29.81 -37.50
CA TYR A 461 -4.31 30.05 -38.71
C TYR A 461 -4.58 29.00 -39.78
N ASN A 462 -4.58 27.71 -39.40
CA ASN A 462 -4.88 26.61 -40.33
C ASN A 462 -6.33 26.63 -40.84
N GLN A 463 -7.25 27.30 -40.13
CA GLN A 463 -8.63 27.54 -40.57
C GLN A 463 -8.79 28.85 -41.35
N ALA A 464 -7.70 29.57 -41.65
CA ALA A 464 -7.69 30.91 -42.26
C ALA A 464 -8.45 32.00 -41.45
N LYS A 465 -8.64 31.80 -40.14
CA LYS A 465 -9.25 32.78 -39.22
C LYS A 465 -8.18 33.72 -38.66
N TYR A 466 -7.54 34.50 -39.54
CA TYR A 466 -6.29 35.21 -39.19
C TYR A 466 -6.43 36.30 -38.13
N ASP A 467 -7.58 36.99 -38.06
CA ASP A 467 -7.81 38.01 -37.02
C ASP A 467 -7.85 37.40 -35.61
N ASP A 468 -8.64 36.33 -35.45
CA ASP A 468 -8.71 35.57 -34.21
C ASP A 468 -7.36 34.90 -33.89
N ALA A 469 -6.68 34.35 -34.90
CA ALA A 469 -5.34 33.79 -34.72
C ALA A 469 -4.36 34.83 -34.17
N GLY A 470 -4.35 36.04 -34.74
CA GLY A 470 -3.48 37.13 -34.32
C GLY A 470 -3.76 37.56 -32.87
N LYS A 471 -5.03 37.60 -32.46
CA LYS A 471 -5.42 37.91 -31.08
C LYS A 471 -4.83 36.90 -30.07
N PHE A 472 -5.02 35.60 -30.30
CA PHE A 472 -4.50 34.58 -29.38
C PHE A 472 -2.98 34.41 -29.46
N ALA A 473 -2.38 34.63 -30.62
CA ALA A 473 -0.93 34.69 -30.74
C ALA A 473 -0.35 35.89 -29.95
N GLY A 474 -1.06 37.02 -29.95
CA GLY A 474 -0.74 38.18 -29.11
C GLY A 474 -0.75 37.82 -27.62
N PHE A 475 -1.82 37.18 -27.14
CA PHE A 475 -1.89 36.73 -25.74
C PHE A 475 -0.74 35.79 -25.35
N ALA A 476 -0.35 34.87 -26.24
CA ALA A 476 0.79 33.99 -26.00
C ALA A 476 2.11 34.77 -25.90
N ALA A 477 2.34 35.69 -26.84
CA ALA A 477 3.54 36.53 -26.88
C ALA A 477 3.62 37.51 -25.69
N ASP A 478 2.50 38.09 -25.26
CA ASP A 478 2.45 38.99 -24.10
C ASP A 478 2.78 38.23 -22.81
N ALA A 479 2.27 37.01 -22.66
CA ALA A 479 2.55 36.16 -21.50
C ALA A 479 4.00 35.66 -21.46
N GLN A 480 4.64 35.46 -22.62
CA GLN A 480 6.03 34.99 -22.74
C GLN A 480 6.78 35.68 -23.87
N ALA A 481 7.12 36.96 -23.67
CA ALA A 481 7.72 37.80 -24.72
C ALA A 481 9.07 37.27 -25.25
N SER A 482 9.83 36.54 -24.42
CA SER A 482 11.12 35.95 -24.78
C SER A 482 11.02 34.59 -25.47
N ASN A 483 9.83 34.11 -25.83
CA ASN A 483 9.66 32.86 -26.56
C ASN A 483 9.69 33.11 -28.08
N ALA A 484 10.77 32.70 -28.74
CA ALA A 484 10.98 32.91 -30.17
C ALA A 484 9.86 32.32 -31.04
N SER A 485 9.35 31.13 -30.71
CA SER A 485 8.27 30.47 -31.46
C SER A 485 6.97 31.28 -31.43
N PHE A 486 6.70 31.98 -30.33
CA PHE A 486 5.49 32.80 -30.20
C PHE A 486 5.59 34.07 -31.03
N GLN A 487 6.76 34.73 -31.02
CA GLN A 487 7.01 35.88 -31.90
C GLN A 487 6.98 35.47 -33.37
N TYR A 488 7.56 34.32 -33.72
CA TYR A 488 7.56 33.80 -35.09
C TYR A 488 6.14 33.57 -35.61
N ASN A 489 5.27 33.01 -34.76
CA ASN A 489 3.88 32.76 -35.12
C ASN A 489 3.09 34.05 -35.36
N LEU A 490 3.35 35.12 -34.60
CA LEU A 490 2.79 36.45 -34.91
C LEU A 490 3.28 36.97 -36.26
N GLY A 491 4.54 36.74 -36.61
CA GLY A 491 5.08 37.07 -37.94
C GLY A 491 4.35 36.33 -39.06
N LEU A 492 4.20 35.00 -38.92
CA LEU A 492 3.45 34.16 -39.87
C LEU A 492 2.00 34.61 -40.06
N ILE A 493 1.30 34.88 -38.96
CA ILE A 493 -0.10 35.33 -39.02
C ILE A 493 -0.19 36.70 -39.68
N SER A 494 0.74 37.61 -39.42
CA SER A 494 0.77 38.95 -40.04
C SER A 494 1.04 38.86 -41.55
N GLU A 495 1.99 38.02 -41.97
CA GLU A 495 2.27 37.76 -43.38
C GLU A 495 1.03 37.20 -44.10
N ALA A 496 0.33 36.24 -43.49
CA ALA A 496 -0.89 35.67 -44.06
C ALA A 496 -2.06 36.67 -44.15
N LYS A 497 -2.05 37.74 -43.34
CA LYS A 497 -2.99 38.87 -43.47
C LYS A 497 -2.60 39.87 -44.56
N GLY A 498 -1.41 39.71 -45.16
CA GLY A 498 -0.83 40.68 -46.09
C GLY A 498 -0.17 41.89 -45.40
N ASP A 499 -0.05 41.87 -44.07
CA ASP A 499 0.63 42.93 -43.30
C ASP A 499 2.12 42.60 -43.18
N VAL A 500 2.85 42.87 -44.27
CA VAL A 500 4.29 42.58 -44.40
C VAL A 500 5.11 43.41 -43.41
N ASP A 501 4.74 44.66 -43.14
CA ASP A 501 5.45 45.54 -42.21
C ASP A 501 5.42 44.97 -40.78
N THR A 502 4.25 44.52 -40.32
CA THR A 502 4.13 43.87 -39.02
C THR A 502 4.83 42.52 -38.98
N ALA A 503 4.81 41.75 -40.09
CA ALA A 503 5.53 40.49 -40.20
C ALA A 503 7.05 40.68 -40.02
N LEU A 504 7.64 41.69 -40.70
CA LEU A 504 9.06 42.06 -40.56
C LEU A 504 9.43 42.36 -39.11
N VAL A 505 8.57 43.10 -38.38
CA VAL A 505 8.80 43.42 -36.96
C VAL A 505 8.87 42.14 -36.12
N TYR A 506 7.92 41.23 -36.27
CA TYR A 506 7.86 40.01 -35.45
C TYR A 506 8.92 38.96 -35.84
N TYR A 507 9.26 38.82 -37.12
CA TYR A 507 10.41 38.02 -37.54
C TYR A 507 11.72 38.60 -37.01
N SER A 508 11.90 39.92 -37.05
CA SER A 508 13.06 40.57 -36.45
C SER A 508 13.13 40.37 -34.94
N LYS A 509 12.00 40.45 -34.22
CA LYS A 509 11.93 40.09 -32.78
C LYS A 509 12.31 38.63 -32.54
N THR A 510 11.85 37.72 -33.39
CA THR A 510 12.23 36.29 -33.33
C THR A 510 13.75 36.14 -33.43
N LEU A 511 14.38 36.78 -34.40
CA LEU A 511 15.83 36.70 -34.62
C LEU A 511 16.66 37.43 -33.55
N LYS A 512 16.08 38.43 -32.86
CA LYS A 512 16.71 39.03 -31.66
C LYS A 512 16.78 38.05 -30.50
N ILE A 513 15.79 37.15 -30.37
CA ILE A 513 15.72 36.13 -29.31
C ILE A 513 16.55 34.90 -29.69
N ASP A 514 16.33 34.39 -30.89
CA ASP A 514 17.06 33.26 -31.46
C ASP A 514 17.60 33.62 -32.86
N PRO A 515 18.85 34.11 -32.95
CA PRO A 515 19.48 34.48 -34.22
C PRO A 515 19.57 33.33 -35.23
N LYS A 516 19.53 32.07 -34.77
CA LYS A 516 19.63 30.88 -35.62
C LYS A 516 18.25 30.29 -35.93
N HIS A 517 17.16 30.98 -35.64
CA HIS A 517 15.82 30.48 -35.97
C HIS A 517 15.66 30.36 -37.50
N SER A 518 15.78 29.13 -38.02
CA SER A 518 15.92 28.86 -39.46
C SER A 518 14.75 29.41 -40.27
N ARG A 519 13.51 29.08 -39.91
CA ARG A 519 12.31 29.54 -40.65
C ARG A 519 12.13 31.06 -40.64
N ALA A 520 12.51 31.73 -39.55
CA ALA A 520 12.41 33.19 -39.49
C ALA A 520 13.44 33.85 -40.41
N ASN A 521 14.67 33.31 -40.47
CA ASN A 521 15.68 33.75 -41.42
C ASN A 521 15.27 33.51 -42.88
N ILE A 522 14.61 32.38 -43.18
CA ILE A 522 14.10 32.09 -44.53
C ILE A 522 13.01 33.11 -44.92
N ASN A 523 11.98 33.27 -44.09
CA ASN A 523 10.86 34.18 -44.40
C ASN A 523 11.32 35.64 -44.47
N LEU A 524 12.13 36.10 -43.51
CA LEU A 524 12.66 37.46 -43.52
C LEU A 524 13.57 37.69 -44.73
N GLY A 525 14.42 36.72 -45.07
CA GLY A 525 15.27 36.78 -46.25
C GLY A 525 14.51 36.83 -47.57
N LYS A 526 13.39 36.09 -47.67
CA LYS A 526 12.48 36.15 -48.81
C LYS A 526 11.82 37.53 -48.93
N ILE A 527 11.29 38.09 -47.82
CA ILE A 527 10.67 39.42 -47.83
C ILE A 527 11.69 40.51 -48.21
N PHE A 528 12.92 40.43 -47.72
CA PHE A 528 13.99 41.34 -48.13
C PHE A 528 14.35 41.21 -49.61
N LEU A 529 14.37 39.99 -50.14
CA LEU A 529 14.62 39.76 -51.56
C LEU A 529 13.51 40.37 -52.44
N GLU A 530 12.24 40.18 -52.05
CA GLU A 530 11.08 40.73 -52.76
C GLU A 530 11.00 42.26 -52.69
N SER A 531 11.48 42.86 -51.60
CA SER A 531 11.58 44.33 -51.45
C SER A 531 12.84 44.94 -52.07
N GLY A 532 13.76 44.11 -52.58
CA GLY A 532 15.01 44.54 -53.22
C GLY A 532 16.16 44.86 -52.25
N ASP A 533 16.02 44.62 -50.94
CA ASP A 533 17.11 44.70 -49.98
C ASP A 533 17.97 43.43 -50.03
N ILE A 534 18.83 43.37 -51.05
CA ILE A 534 19.62 42.18 -51.37
C ILE A 534 20.64 41.84 -50.27
N GLU A 535 21.23 42.84 -49.62
CA GLU A 535 22.24 42.58 -48.58
C GLU A 535 21.62 41.99 -47.32
N SER A 536 20.47 42.51 -46.87
CA SER A 536 19.73 41.93 -45.74
C SER A 536 19.20 40.53 -46.08
N ALA A 537 18.72 40.31 -47.31
CA ALA A 537 18.31 39.00 -47.79
C ALA A 537 19.46 37.99 -47.72
N LEU A 538 20.64 38.34 -48.25
CA LEU A 538 21.82 37.48 -48.21
C LEU A 538 22.26 37.15 -46.79
N LEU A 539 22.22 38.12 -45.87
CA LEU A 539 22.58 37.88 -44.47
C LEU A 539 21.67 36.80 -43.85
N CYS A 540 20.36 37.00 -43.93
CA CYS A 540 19.38 36.05 -43.37
C CYS A 540 19.48 34.66 -44.02
N LEU A 541 19.54 34.60 -45.35
CA LEU A 541 19.57 33.34 -46.09
C LEU A 541 20.88 32.57 -45.92
N LYS A 542 22.02 33.27 -45.73
CA LYS A 542 23.28 32.64 -45.32
C LYS A 542 23.15 32.02 -43.94
N THR A 543 22.58 32.73 -42.96
CA THR A 543 22.35 32.16 -41.62
C THR A 543 21.39 30.96 -41.66
N ALA A 544 20.33 31.01 -42.47
CA ALA A 544 19.40 29.90 -42.66
C ALA A 544 20.10 28.66 -43.23
N THR A 545 20.87 28.82 -44.31
CA THR A 545 21.59 27.70 -44.95
C THR A 545 22.73 27.14 -44.10
N GLN A 546 23.36 27.96 -43.25
CA GLN A 546 24.33 27.47 -42.26
C GLN A 546 23.67 26.66 -41.15
N THR A 547 22.45 27.03 -40.75
CA THR A 547 21.71 26.35 -39.69
C THR A 547 21.06 25.06 -40.18
N ASP A 548 20.45 25.10 -41.36
CA ASP A 548 19.86 23.94 -42.03
C ASP A 548 20.35 23.83 -43.48
N PRO A 549 21.49 23.16 -43.71
CA PRO A 549 22.06 22.99 -45.04
C PRO A 549 21.20 22.14 -46.00
N LYS A 550 20.18 21.44 -45.48
CA LYS A 550 19.28 20.59 -46.27
C LYS A 550 17.96 21.27 -46.60
N SER A 551 17.74 22.50 -46.13
CA SER A 551 16.56 23.29 -46.49
C SER A 551 16.63 23.73 -47.95
N PHE A 552 15.81 23.10 -48.81
CA PHE A 552 15.68 23.47 -50.22
C PHE A 552 15.31 24.94 -50.37
N GLU A 553 14.32 25.42 -49.59
CA GLU A 553 13.84 26.80 -49.64
C GLU A 553 14.94 27.80 -49.30
N ALA A 554 15.72 27.55 -48.23
CA ALA A 554 16.82 28.43 -47.85
C ALA A 554 17.89 28.52 -48.94
N VAL A 555 18.27 27.37 -49.52
CA VAL A 555 19.32 27.29 -50.55
C VAL A 555 18.86 27.92 -51.86
N ASN A 556 17.62 27.65 -52.28
CA ASN A 556 17.03 28.26 -53.47
C ASN A 556 16.92 29.78 -53.33
N ASN A 557 16.40 30.27 -52.20
CA ASN A 557 16.26 31.71 -51.99
C ASN A 557 17.63 32.38 -51.88
N LEU A 558 18.64 31.75 -51.26
CA LEU A 558 20.01 32.25 -51.23
C LEU A 558 20.60 32.39 -52.64
N ALA A 559 20.37 31.40 -53.50
CA ALA A 559 20.80 31.44 -54.89
C ALA A 559 20.11 32.58 -55.66
N SER A 560 18.80 32.78 -55.45
CA SER A 560 18.07 33.91 -56.01
C SER A 560 18.58 35.26 -55.50
N ALA A 561 18.97 35.37 -54.24
CA ALA A 561 19.56 36.59 -53.68
C ALA A 561 20.93 36.90 -54.30
N TYR A 562 21.78 35.89 -54.52
CA TYR A 562 23.04 36.07 -55.25
C TYR A 562 22.83 36.43 -56.72
N LEU A 563 21.83 35.84 -57.37
CA LEU A 563 21.46 36.19 -58.74
C LEU A 563 21.03 37.67 -58.83
N ALA A 564 20.21 38.14 -57.88
CA ALA A 564 19.82 39.54 -57.79
C ALA A 564 21.01 40.49 -57.50
N LYS A 565 22.01 40.02 -56.73
CA LYS A 565 23.29 40.71 -56.52
C LYS A 565 24.19 40.72 -57.77
N LYS A 566 23.86 39.94 -58.80
CA LYS A 566 24.70 39.65 -59.98
C LYS A 566 26.01 38.91 -59.64
N ASP A 567 26.05 38.24 -58.49
CA ASP A 567 27.12 37.30 -58.15
C ASP A 567 26.77 35.94 -58.73
N TYR A 568 27.01 35.79 -60.04
CA TYR A 568 26.54 34.64 -60.78
C TYR A 568 27.23 33.34 -60.38
N ALA A 569 28.49 33.40 -59.95
CA ALA A 569 29.24 32.23 -59.52
C ALA A 569 28.59 31.58 -58.28
N GLU A 570 28.30 32.38 -57.26
CA GLU A 570 27.61 31.93 -56.05
C GLU A 570 26.15 31.55 -56.35
N ALA A 571 25.45 32.27 -57.24
CA ALA A 571 24.09 31.92 -57.64
C ALA A 571 24.03 30.52 -58.27
N ILE A 572 24.88 30.25 -59.27
CA ILE A 572 24.96 28.95 -59.95
C ILE A 572 25.31 27.84 -58.95
N GLN A 573 26.31 28.06 -58.09
CA GLN A 573 26.72 27.05 -57.11
C GLN A 573 25.57 26.69 -56.16
N ASN A 574 24.82 27.68 -55.67
CA ASN A 574 23.71 27.43 -54.75
C ASN A 574 22.48 26.85 -55.47
N PHE A 575 22.18 27.27 -56.71
CA PHE A 575 21.13 26.62 -57.50
C PHE A 575 21.48 25.16 -57.83
N GLN A 576 22.73 24.83 -58.13
CA GLN A 576 23.17 23.44 -58.30
C GLN A 576 22.98 22.62 -57.00
N LYS A 577 23.21 23.22 -55.82
CA LYS A 577 22.89 22.56 -54.54
C LYS A 577 21.38 22.35 -54.41
N ALA A 578 20.56 23.34 -54.73
CA ALA A 578 19.10 23.22 -54.68
C ALA A 578 18.57 22.14 -55.65
N VAL A 579 19.12 22.03 -56.87
CA VAL A 579 18.82 20.92 -57.80
C VAL A 579 19.23 19.57 -57.22
N LYS A 580 20.35 19.47 -56.49
CA LYS A 580 20.71 18.22 -55.81
C LYS A 580 19.75 17.84 -54.68
N LEU A 581 19.15 18.81 -54.00
CA LEU A 581 18.15 18.59 -52.95
C LEU A 581 16.81 18.16 -53.55
N GLU A 582 16.38 18.78 -54.64
CA GLU A 582 15.14 18.42 -55.36
C GLU A 582 15.39 18.25 -56.88
N PRO A 583 15.87 17.08 -57.33
CA PRO A 583 16.27 16.86 -58.73
C PRO A 583 15.13 16.93 -59.77
N GLU A 584 13.90 16.74 -59.33
CA GLU A 584 12.71 16.75 -60.20
C GLU A 584 11.94 18.07 -60.16
N ASN A 585 12.39 19.04 -59.35
CA ASN A 585 11.73 20.34 -59.28
C ASN A 585 12.09 21.18 -60.51
N ALA A 586 11.13 21.35 -61.43
CA ALA A 586 11.33 22.09 -62.67
C ALA A 586 11.61 23.58 -62.45
N MET A 587 11.08 24.17 -61.37
CA MET A 587 11.27 25.59 -61.05
C MET A 587 12.74 25.90 -60.74
N VAL A 588 13.41 25.07 -59.94
CA VAL A 588 14.83 25.30 -59.61
C VAL A 588 15.76 25.07 -60.80
N LYS A 589 15.45 24.12 -61.69
CA LYS A 589 16.19 23.95 -62.96
C LYS A 589 16.02 25.17 -63.86
N MET A 590 14.82 25.72 -63.93
CA MET A 590 14.56 26.96 -64.66
C MET A 590 15.39 28.12 -64.09
N ASN A 591 15.44 28.25 -62.76
CA ASN A 591 16.24 29.29 -62.09
C ASN A 591 17.75 29.11 -62.34
N LEU A 592 18.25 27.86 -62.33
CA LEU A 592 19.65 27.57 -62.67
C LEU A 592 19.96 27.91 -64.14
N ALA A 593 19.07 27.60 -65.07
CA ALA A 593 19.26 27.93 -66.49
C ALA A 593 19.29 29.44 -66.72
N ARG A 594 18.41 30.19 -66.04
CA ARG A 594 18.43 31.67 -66.03
C ARG A 594 19.70 32.22 -65.39
N ALA A 595 20.22 31.58 -64.34
CA ALA A 595 21.47 31.99 -63.72
C ALA A 595 22.67 31.79 -64.68
N PHE A 596 22.74 30.66 -65.39
CA PHE A 596 23.73 30.45 -66.45
C PHE A 596 23.60 31.49 -67.57
N ALA A 597 22.38 31.75 -68.05
CA ALA A 597 22.15 32.75 -69.09
C ALA A 597 22.58 34.16 -68.65
N SER A 598 22.31 34.53 -67.39
CA SER A 598 22.73 35.81 -66.80
C SER A 598 24.23 35.92 -66.61
N ALA A 599 24.92 34.78 -66.43
CA ALA A 599 26.37 34.67 -66.36
C ALA A 599 27.05 34.63 -67.74
N GLU A 600 26.28 34.75 -68.82
CA GLU A 600 26.72 34.57 -70.22
C GLU A 600 27.27 33.15 -70.53
N ASP A 601 26.97 32.17 -69.67
CA ASP A 601 27.24 30.75 -69.91
C ASP A 601 26.08 30.13 -70.71
N PHE A 602 25.98 30.59 -71.96
CA PHE A 602 24.86 30.28 -72.84
C PHE A 602 24.77 28.80 -73.22
N GLU A 603 25.88 28.07 -73.25
CA GLU A 603 25.88 26.64 -73.58
C GLU A 603 25.23 25.81 -72.47
N ASN A 604 25.61 26.03 -71.21
CA ASN A 604 24.98 25.35 -70.07
C ASN A 604 23.52 25.78 -69.89
N ALA A 605 23.20 27.05 -70.16
CA ALA A 605 21.82 27.53 -70.17
C ALA A 605 20.97 26.80 -71.22
N LYS A 606 21.45 26.73 -72.47
CA LYS A 606 20.77 26.04 -73.59
C LYS A 606 20.54 24.56 -73.27
N ALA A 607 21.56 23.88 -72.78
CA ALA A 607 21.47 22.46 -72.41
C ALA A 607 20.37 22.20 -71.36
N LEU A 608 20.31 23.04 -70.32
CA LEU A 608 19.34 22.88 -69.25
C LEU A 608 17.91 23.25 -69.68
N PHE A 609 17.73 24.28 -70.52
CA PHE A 609 16.42 24.57 -71.12
C PHE A 609 15.92 23.43 -72.03
N LEU A 610 16.80 22.79 -72.80
CA LEU A 610 16.44 21.61 -73.59
C LEU A 610 16.00 20.44 -72.71
N GLU A 611 16.71 20.19 -71.60
CA GLU A 611 16.30 19.15 -70.63
C GLU A 611 14.90 19.42 -70.06
N ILE A 612 14.62 20.68 -69.71
CA ILE A 612 13.30 21.10 -69.22
C ILE A 612 12.23 20.84 -70.30
N LEU A 613 12.46 21.25 -71.54
CA LEU A 613 11.52 21.07 -72.65
C LEU A 613 11.32 19.61 -73.06
N GLN A 614 12.32 18.76 -72.86
CA GLN A 614 12.21 17.32 -73.09
C GLN A 614 11.25 16.68 -72.08
N LYS A 615 11.30 17.11 -70.81
CA LYS A 615 10.41 16.62 -69.75
C LYS A 615 9.02 17.26 -69.81
N ASP A 616 8.96 18.57 -70.03
CA ASP A 616 7.74 19.36 -70.13
C ASP A 616 7.76 20.24 -71.38
N ASN A 617 7.17 19.71 -72.44
CA ASN A 617 7.08 20.39 -73.73
C ASN A 617 5.99 21.47 -73.80
N GLN A 618 5.33 21.76 -72.67
CA GLN A 618 4.37 22.86 -72.48
C GLN A 618 4.94 23.98 -71.60
N ASN A 619 6.23 23.92 -71.26
CA ASN A 619 6.88 25.00 -70.54
C ASN A 619 7.17 26.19 -71.48
N TRP A 620 6.20 27.10 -71.60
CA TRP A 620 6.26 28.21 -72.54
C TRP A 620 7.35 29.24 -72.20
N ASP A 621 7.62 29.46 -70.92
CA ASP A 621 8.75 30.32 -70.49
C ASP A 621 10.09 29.74 -70.97
N ALA A 622 10.27 28.41 -70.91
CA ALA A 622 11.51 27.77 -71.38
C ALA A 622 11.78 28.01 -72.87
N TYR A 623 10.73 27.98 -73.72
CA TYR A 623 10.85 28.27 -75.15
C TYR A 623 11.28 29.71 -75.44
N ILE A 624 10.80 30.69 -74.67
CA ILE A 624 11.21 32.09 -74.81
C ILE A 624 12.66 32.25 -74.35
N GLU A 625 13.00 31.71 -73.18
CA GLU A 625 14.33 31.87 -72.59
C GLU A 625 15.41 31.15 -73.42
N ILE A 626 15.15 29.94 -73.93
CA ILE A 626 16.11 29.27 -74.83
C ILE A 626 16.27 30.01 -76.15
N ALA A 627 15.20 30.63 -76.69
CA ALA A 627 15.31 31.43 -77.89
C ALA A 627 16.22 32.65 -77.67
N LYS A 628 16.08 33.36 -76.55
CA LYS A 628 16.98 34.46 -76.16
C LYS A 628 18.44 33.99 -76.05
N VAL A 629 18.67 32.82 -75.46
CA VAL A 629 20.01 32.21 -75.40
C VAL A 629 20.57 31.89 -76.79
N CYS A 630 19.76 31.31 -77.70
CA CYS A 630 20.15 31.07 -79.08
C CYS A 630 20.49 32.36 -79.84
N ILE A 631 19.75 33.44 -79.61
CA ILE A 631 20.06 34.77 -80.16
C ILE A 631 21.43 35.26 -79.69
N ALA A 632 21.71 35.14 -78.39
CA ALA A 632 23.01 35.52 -77.82
C ALA A 632 24.17 34.68 -78.40
N LEU A 633 23.92 33.39 -78.69
CA LEU A 633 24.85 32.50 -79.37
C LEU A 633 24.97 32.74 -80.89
N LYS A 634 24.23 33.70 -81.45
CA LYS A 634 24.14 33.99 -82.89
C LYS A 634 23.57 32.83 -83.73
N ASP A 635 22.79 31.96 -83.10
CA ASP A 635 22.07 30.85 -83.73
C ASP A 635 20.61 31.27 -84.02
N ALA A 636 20.45 32.18 -84.98
CA ALA A 636 19.15 32.76 -85.36
C ALA A 636 18.17 31.68 -85.85
N SER A 637 18.66 30.64 -86.53
CA SER A 637 17.82 29.55 -87.04
C SER A 637 17.20 28.73 -85.90
N ALA A 638 17.97 28.39 -84.86
CA ALA A 638 17.41 27.68 -83.71
C ALA A 638 16.45 28.58 -82.91
N ALA A 639 16.80 29.86 -82.72
CA ALA A 639 15.93 30.82 -82.05
C ALA A 639 14.57 30.95 -82.75
N GLU A 640 14.56 31.11 -84.07
CA GLU A 640 13.32 31.15 -84.87
C GLU A 640 12.53 29.85 -84.73
N GLY A 641 13.21 28.69 -84.78
CA GLY A 641 12.57 27.38 -84.60
C GLY A 641 11.83 27.24 -83.27
N PHE A 642 12.45 27.66 -82.15
CA PHE A 642 11.80 27.61 -80.83
C PHE A 642 10.61 28.58 -80.73
N LEU A 643 10.74 29.80 -81.25
CA LEU A 643 9.67 30.82 -81.21
C LEU A 643 8.47 30.42 -82.07
N LEU A 644 8.70 29.88 -83.29
CA LEU A 644 7.63 29.37 -84.15
C LEU A 644 6.95 28.13 -83.54
N THR A 645 7.73 27.26 -82.89
CA THR A 645 7.18 26.11 -82.15
C THR A 645 6.27 26.57 -81.03
N LEU A 646 6.69 27.56 -80.24
CA LEU A 646 5.83 28.17 -79.21
C LEU A 646 4.59 28.82 -79.82
N GLN A 647 4.72 29.60 -80.89
CA GLN A 647 3.58 30.27 -81.53
C GLN A 647 2.56 29.28 -82.09
N SER A 648 3.00 28.16 -82.65
CA SER A 648 2.11 27.11 -83.17
C SER A 648 1.37 26.35 -82.06
N LYS A 649 2.03 26.13 -80.91
CA LYS A 649 1.43 25.44 -79.76
C LYS A 649 0.58 26.35 -78.86
N ASN A 650 0.95 27.62 -78.72
CA ASN A 650 0.27 28.59 -77.85
C ASN A 650 0.46 30.04 -78.36
N ALA A 651 -0.32 30.42 -79.38
CA ALA A 651 -0.18 31.71 -80.07
C ALA A 651 -0.46 32.96 -79.22
N SER A 652 -1.15 32.84 -78.08
CA SER A 652 -1.50 33.97 -77.21
C SER A 652 -0.47 34.24 -76.11
N TYR A 653 0.40 33.27 -75.82
CA TYR A 653 1.36 33.38 -74.73
C TYR A 653 2.47 34.38 -75.03
N LYS A 654 2.53 35.47 -74.25
CA LYS A 654 3.50 36.57 -74.39
C LYS A 654 3.71 36.99 -75.87
N LYS A 655 2.61 37.07 -76.61
CA LYS A 655 2.58 37.27 -78.08
C LYS A 655 3.46 38.44 -78.55
N ASP A 656 3.42 39.55 -77.83
CA ASP A 656 4.17 40.75 -78.20
C ASP A 656 5.69 40.56 -78.03
N GLU A 657 6.11 39.89 -76.95
CA GLU A 657 7.51 39.55 -76.72
C GLU A 657 8.04 38.57 -77.78
N VAL A 658 7.26 37.54 -78.09
CA VAL A 658 7.61 36.53 -79.12
C VAL A 658 7.73 37.20 -80.49
N SER A 659 6.80 38.10 -80.83
CA SER A 659 6.82 38.83 -82.10
C SER A 659 8.03 39.77 -82.20
N ALA A 660 8.39 40.46 -81.11
CA ALA A 660 9.57 41.30 -81.05
C ALA A 660 10.87 40.49 -81.21
N LEU A 661 10.97 39.33 -80.56
CA LEU A 661 12.12 38.44 -80.70
C LEU A 661 12.26 37.90 -82.13
N LEU A 662 11.16 37.46 -82.76
CA LEU A 662 11.15 37.02 -84.17
C LEU A 662 11.57 38.14 -85.13
N ALA A 663 11.16 39.38 -84.86
CA ALA A 663 11.57 40.53 -85.67
C ALA A 663 13.05 40.89 -85.49
N SER A 664 13.65 40.59 -84.32
CA SER A 664 15.06 40.90 -84.06
C SER A 664 16.07 39.99 -84.76
N ILE A 665 15.62 38.82 -85.24
CA ILE A 665 16.47 37.77 -85.85
C ILE A 665 16.24 37.58 -87.36
N ARG A 666 15.25 38.28 -87.91
CA ARG A 666 14.92 38.32 -89.35
C ARG A 666 15.42 39.62 -89.94
#